data_AF-A0A3D5J6H8-F1
#
_entry.id   AF-A0A3D5J6H8-F1
#
_cell.length_a   1.000
_cell.length_b   1.000
_cell.length_c   1.000
_cell.angle_alpha   90.00
_cell.angle_beta   90.00
_cell.angle_gamma   90.00
#
_symmetry.space_group_name_H-M   'P 1'
#
loop_
_entity.id
_entity.type
_entity.pdbx_description
1 polymer ?
#
loop_
_entity_poly.entity_id
_entity_poly.type
_entity_poly.pdbx_seq_one_letter_code
_entity_poly.pdbx_strand_id
1 'polypeptide(L)'
;MQIPKKIQLLCGLSLLLLILSGCSGGDSSSESGTKATKPNTVTVQPRAGKLGYSSSAGTLAPLVPSEVDGEGKKLLAVYMVGSDLEGNNGYGTTDLKEMVAATGAELDNLEVVVAFGGASNWKGMWFANLEQIRKDSSDGAFSNEPSDEYLYLAPDAHMGDASSLKLFLSFLDAYTDFDQRMLIFWDHGANLEGFGNDQNFNGDPLQLKEIEDSLATANQTYDVIGFDSCLMATLEVAKAVKGKANFLLASEELEPGHGWNWKNVLESYGAADNATAAAKNIIDNFVAKGSHPYEDSGKTLSLVDLNKYDEVVSQLNSVLVNLTGKLQVSDQAVISALNNSTSKTQAYGKSAQSGARSSVDLKHMSHLTKQRVTEDDQKSSLESLIAAIDNYVVYSKEDGTRPNSWGVAIDAPENAVKPITALTDYYNSLRVSENWVKFAQAYSVAKSSDTTAPTVMNYVTDTNAANVSFDEEWDEEWDTSWAGGEDTASGEESTAQEDSSILCEDELSTERSKRALRYLPFLIGDRRNTVKVKTDRNARGCVSGATAGALATFQDPNLSLVRTIYGIAEEYEEGTYLSVIAELNAYPTQVEGQYFTPEWDQRWYTIKVNTNESIFMPLYFEDQYQEDRQTYSVYVGEIDYYDSEKNYEALGYNFPADYALLRLVVDENSAVTQYGIQTYKLQFRDDNDEEGYILIDKTTKILKPRDKIQFFTYAFNLNDLETGEEWFEISEVVEVTQEPEFTLELLELADEFGEPVTFQYVMYGEDASGNSVLTELSPVAGLIDSTSDSDVDSSQFAEEGSNSELAGSTGNEITRPIVLDCSSLSQEIGTEAVNLLNQYNYQKCSLVGGVLVANSNDSSPAGLDITALTQRQADLLAEILDNNQDGYLDDTGVVNLLQTRSTGTWMNMMSSSNEALEGEIISALGEYLGKDMGVKHSWLSAASGDAGVNGVEEVLLEEAIHLWHHYGYTSAYPDQFSASSTGCGEETSVGCNWNQSTLTRLTWEAMAGEYPWYRHPENTEAVNGVITGTCVDPSCASIEFLMNLLVEYREIKDHASGNDEFPSTPEAVKTKLSETAIGQEMLTILEDSVYNQLLNGLTRNY
;
A
#
# COMPACT_ATOMS: atom_id res chain seq x y z
N MET A 1 -47.32 20.14 -3.67
CA MET A 1 -46.01 20.22 -4.34
C MET A 1 -45.06 20.90 -3.38
N GLN A 2 -44.48 20.11 -2.49
CA GLN A 2 -43.15 20.43 -1.95
C GLN A 2 -42.16 19.88 -2.98
N ILE A 3 -41.13 20.65 -3.28
CA ILE A 3 -40.00 20.20 -4.10
C ILE A 3 -39.19 19.24 -3.21
N PRO A 4 -38.78 18.04 -3.69
CA PRO A 4 -38.00 17.12 -2.87
C PRO A 4 -36.59 17.66 -2.59
N LYS A 5 -35.92 17.07 -1.59
CA LYS A 5 -34.58 17.46 -1.16
C LYS A 5 -33.56 17.07 -2.25
N LYS A 6 -33.05 18.03 -3.01
CA LYS A 6 -31.86 17.80 -3.86
C LYS A 6 -30.60 18.07 -3.04
N ILE A 7 -29.71 17.10 -2.97
CA ILE A 7 -28.35 17.29 -2.42
C ILE A 7 -27.47 17.77 -3.58
N GLN A 8 -26.82 18.94 -3.43
CA GLN A 8 -25.95 19.50 -4.47
C GLN A 8 -24.51 19.04 -4.24
N LEU A 9 -23.94 18.30 -5.20
CA LEU A 9 -22.61 17.68 -5.07
C LEU A 9 -21.49 18.48 -5.77
N LEU A 10 -21.84 19.39 -6.69
CA LEU A 10 -20.99 19.72 -7.85
C LEU A 10 -20.22 21.05 -7.82
N CYS A 11 -20.09 21.70 -6.66
CA CYS A 11 -19.11 22.79 -6.53
C CYS A 11 -17.67 22.28 -6.27
N GLY A 12 -17.50 21.03 -5.82
CA GLY A 12 -16.21 20.39 -5.57
C GLY A 12 -15.60 19.77 -6.84
N LEU A 13 -16.24 18.69 -7.34
CA LEU A 13 -15.74 17.88 -8.47
C LEU A 13 -15.31 18.73 -9.68
N SER A 14 -16.25 19.49 -10.26
CA SER A 14 -15.98 20.31 -11.46
C SER A 14 -14.87 21.35 -11.26
N LEU A 15 -14.68 21.85 -10.04
CA LEU A 15 -13.70 22.89 -9.76
C LEU A 15 -12.31 22.31 -9.52
N LEU A 16 -12.20 21.10 -8.95
CA LEU A 16 -10.93 20.45 -8.66
C LEU A 16 -10.27 19.87 -9.92
N LEU A 17 -11.04 19.23 -10.79
CA LEU A 17 -10.60 18.79 -12.12
C LEU A 17 -10.13 19.97 -13.00
N LEU A 18 -10.70 21.17 -12.79
CA LEU A 18 -10.19 22.41 -13.40
C LEU A 18 -8.88 22.93 -12.77
N ILE A 19 -8.57 22.61 -11.51
CA ILE A 19 -7.36 23.07 -10.80
C ILE A 19 -6.13 22.21 -11.16
N LEU A 20 -6.32 20.92 -11.45
CA LEU A 20 -5.26 20.04 -11.99
C LEU A 20 -4.63 20.62 -13.27
N SER A 21 -5.39 21.41 -14.04
CA SER A 21 -4.92 22.07 -15.27
C SER A 21 -3.93 23.24 -15.07
N GLY A 22 -3.57 23.64 -13.84
CA GLY A 22 -2.43 24.56 -13.69
C GLY A 22 -2.11 25.15 -12.32
N CYS A 23 -0.97 24.71 -11.76
CA CYS A 23 -0.08 25.61 -10.98
C CYS A 23 1.34 25.03 -10.80
N SER A 24 2.36 25.64 -11.42
CA SER A 24 3.79 25.37 -11.13
C SER A 24 4.68 26.60 -11.36
N GLY A 25 5.62 26.86 -10.43
CA GLY A 25 6.71 27.83 -10.60
C GLY A 25 7.06 28.66 -9.34
N GLY A 26 8.34 28.69 -8.91
CA GLY A 26 8.73 29.51 -7.74
C GLY A 26 10.17 29.51 -7.15
N ASP A 27 11.22 29.17 -7.91
CA ASP A 27 12.66 29.50 -7.71
C ASP A 27 13.30 29.99 -6.36
N SER A 28 14.22 29.17 -5.84
CA SER A 28 15.69 29.47 -5.66
C SER A 28 16.34 30.18 -4.42
N SER A 29 17.61 29.79 -4.19
CA SER A 29 18.74 30.46 -3.46
C SER A 29 18.86 30.33 -1.91
N SER A 30 20.04 30.21 -1.25
CA SER A 30 21.44 29.90 -1.69
C SER A 30 22.44 29.66 -0.49
N GLU A 31 23.63 29.10 -0.80
CA GLU A 31 24.96 29.28 -0.14
C GLU A 31 25.39 28.60 1.21
N SER A 32 26.09 27.46 1.07
CA SER A 32 27.52 27.23 1.48
C SER A 32 27.97 27.01 2.96
N GLY A 33 28.83 25.99 3.17
CA GLY A 33 29.66 25.81 4.40
C GLY A 33 30.48 24.50 4.46
N THR A 34 31.82 24.56 4.42
CA THR A 34 32.69 23.39 4.10
C THR A 34 33.38 22.64 5.25
N LYS A 35 33.57 21.30 5.06
CA LYS A 35 34.69 20.39 5.49
C LYS A 35 34.84 19.92 6.96
N ALA A 36 34.85 18.57 7.19
CA ALA A 36 36.09 17.74 7.23
C ALA A 36 35.94 16.25 7.70
N THR A 37 36.47 15.30 6.91
CA THR A 37 37.14 14.00 7.24
C THR A 37 36.47 12.88 8.10
N LYS A 38 36.40 11.67 7.50
CA LYS A 38 36.26 10.30 8.07
C LYS A 38 37.31 9.96 9.17
N PRO A 39 37.22 8.87 9.98
CA PRO A 39 36.28 7.72 9.92
C PRO A 39 35.60 7.32 11.26
N ASN A 40 34.69 6.33 11.25
CA ASN A 40 34.73 5.11 12.11
C ASN A 40 33.46 4.24 12.00
N THR A 41 33.59 3.00 12.48
CA THR A 41 32.54 2.01 12.79
C THR A 41 31.22 2.62 13.28
N VAL A 42 30.12 2.28 12.62
CA VAL A 42 28.76 2.62 13.06
C VAL A 42 28.35 1.71 14.21
N THR A 43 28.52 2.19 15.44
CA THR A 43 27.52 1.90 16.48
C THR A 43 26.21 2.51 16.01
N VAL A 44 25.16 1.70 15.84
CA VAL A 44 23.80 2.19 15.63
C VAL A 44 23.50 3.17 16.77
N GLN A 45 23.19 4.41 16.42
CA GLN A 45 22.59 5.36 17.35
C GLN A 45 21.06 5.24 17.21
N PRO A 46 20.28 5.56 18.25
CA PRO A 46 18.86 5.92 18.10
C PRO A 46 18.68 7.04 17.05
N ARG A 47 17.43 7.39 16.69
CA ARG A 47 16.97 8.26 15.55
C ARG A 47 17.53 9.71 15.45
N ALA A 48 18.77 9.93 15.87
CA ALA A 48 19.50 11.19 15.91
C ALA A 48 19.78 11.76 14.51
N GLY A 49 18.81 12.49 13.97
CA GLY A 49 18.96 13.24 12.74
C GLY A 49 17.67 13.66 12.04
N LYS A 50 16.53 13.04 12.35
CA LYS A 50 15.28 13.39 11.65
C LYS A 50 14.68 14.71 12.18
N LEU A 51 14.23 15.57 11.26
CA LEU A 51 13.46 16.77 11.57
C LEU A 51 12.22 16.38 12.38
N GLY A 52 12.16 16.84 13.64
CA GLY A 52 11.04 16.56 14.54
C GLY A 52 11.28 15.50 15.63
N TYR A 53 12.48 14.91 15.77
CA TYR A 53 12.79 13.95 16.86
C TYR A 53 14.00 14.39 17.71
N SER A 54 14.18 13.84 18.93
CA SER A 54 15.12 14.36 19.93
C SER A 54 16.31 13.42 20.21
N SER A 55 17.50 13.80 19.74
CA SER A 55 18.76 13.13 20.12
C SER A 55 19.26 13.45 21.55
N SER A 56 18.42 14.07 22.39
CA SER A 56 18.75 14.45 23.77
C SER A 56 18.01 13.56 24.76
N ALA A 57 18.76 12.89 25.64
CA ALA A 57 18.24 12.18 26.82
C ALA A 57 17.59 13.09 27.89
N GLY A 58 17.56 14.41 27.66
CA GLY A 58 17.14 15.38 28.66
C GLY A 58 18.15 15.50 29.81
N THR A 59 17.67 15.77 31.02
CA THR A 59 18.48 15.80 32.24
C THR A 59 17.92 14.87 33.31
N LEU A 60 18.62 13.78 33.57
CA LEU A 60 18.35 12.88 34.69
C LEU A 60 18.98 13.40 35.99
N ALA A 61 18.20 13.43 37.06
CA ALA A 61 18.70 13.70 38.41
C ALA A 61 19.46 12.46 38.96
N PRO A 62 20.39 12.64 39.92
CA PRO A 62 21.09 11.51 40.53
C PRO A 62 20.12 10.58 41.28
N LEU A 63 20.11 9.29 40.91
CA LEU A 63 19.33 8.27 41.59
C LEU A 63 19.98 7.89 42.94
N VAL A 64 19.18 7.90 44.01
CA VAL A 64 19.58 7.39 45.33
C VAL A 64 18.47 6.47 45.85
N PRO A 65 18.37 5.24 45.32
CA PRO A 65 17.31 4.33 45.70
C PRO A 65 17.56 3.82 47.12
N SER A 66 16.47 3.61 47.87
CA SER A 66 16.50 2.90 49.15
C SER A 66 16.04 1.47 48.93
N GLU A 67 16.67 0.51 49.59
CA GLU A 67 16.32 -0.91 49.50
C GLU A 67 14.91 -1.14 50.09
N VAL A 68 14.05 -1.82 49.34
CA VAL A 68 12.68 -2.17 49.71
C VAL A 68 12.56 -3.70 49.68
N ASP A 69 12.38 -4.30 50.85
CA ASP A 69 12.14 -5.73 51.03
C ASP A 69 10.65 -6.04 50.80
N GLY A 70 10.38 -6.95 49.87
CA GLY A 70 9.05 -7.39 49.45
C GLY A 70 8.68 -8.82 49.84
N GLU A 71 9.34 -9.47 50.80
CA GLU A 71 9.04 -10.87 51.19
C GLU A 71 7.53 -11.06 51.46
N GLY A 72 6.89 -11.97 50.72
CA GLY A 72 5.45 -12.25 50.83
C GLY A 72 4.52 -11.25 50.11
N LYS A 73 5.07 -10.34 49.28
CA LYS A 73 4.32 -9.38 48.45
C LYS A 73 4.62 -9.56 46.96
N LYS A 74 3.80 -8.92 46.13
CA LYS A 74 4.01 -8.74 44.69
C LYS A 74 4.40 -7.30 44.37
N LEU A 75 5.08 -7.10 43.25
CA LEU A 75 5.43 -5.79 42.71
C LEU A 75 4.72 -5.57 41.36
N LEU A 76 3.99 -4.46 41.25
CA LEU A 76 3.50 -3.91 39.98
C LEU A 76 4.26 -2.61 39.69
N ALA A 77 5.18 -2.68 38.73
CA ALA A 77 5.86 -1.52 38.19
C ALA A 77 5.15 -1.04 36.91
N VAL A 78 5.02 0.26 36.73
CA VAL A 78 4.43 0.86 35.52
C VAL A 78 5.36 1.95 34.98
N TYR A 79 5.66 1.91 33.69
CA TYR A 79 6.35 2.97 32.96
C TYR A 79 5.36 3.63 32.00
N MET A 80 4.86 4.79 32.40
CA MET A 80 3.73 5.50 31.82
C MET A 80 4.22 6.76 31.10
N VAL A 81 4.40 6.68 29.78
CA VAL A 81 4.70 7.86 28.96
C VAL A 81 3.37 8.52 28.65
N GLY A 82 3.15 9.74 29.12
CA GLY A 82 1.84 10.38 29.04
C GLY A 82 1.48 10.85 27.62
N SER A 83 2.47 11.21 26.80
CA SER A 83 2.28 11.64 25.40
C SER A 83 1.18 12.70 25.20
N ASP A 84 0.48 12.64 24.07
CA ASP A 84 -0.77 13.36 23.86
C ASP A 84 -2.01 12.65 24.42
N LEU A 85 -1.93 11.36 24.81
CA LEU A 85 -3.01 10.67 25.51
C LEU A 85 -3.33 11.34 26.86
N GLU A 86 -2.31 11.75 27.60
CA GLU A 86 -2.43 12.62 28.77
C GLU A 86 -2.48 14.09 28.37
N GLY A 87 -1.57 14.53 27.49
CA GLY A 87 -1.38 15.94 27.17
C GLY A 87 -2.59 16.64 26.54
N ASN A 88 -3.43 15.90 25.80
CA ASN A 88 -4.65 16.42 25.18
C ASN A 88 -5.92 15.87 25.85
N ASN A 89 -5.93 14.60 26.26
CA ASN A 89 -7.17 13.91 26.68
C ASN A 89 -7.22 13.54 28.18
N GLY A 90 -6.09 13.52 28.90
CA GLY A 90 -6.04 13.24 30.34
C GLY A 90 -6.20 11.76 30.74
N TYR A 91 -5.83 10.80 29.88
CA TYR A 91 -6.01 9.38 30.19
C TYR A 91 -5.05 8.85 31.25
N GLY A 92 -3.77 9.22 31.25
CA GLY A 92 -2.85 8.83 32.32
C GLY A 92 -3.33 9.32 33.70
N THR A 93 -3.85 10.55 33.76
CA THR A 93 -4.52 11.14 34.92
C THR A 93 -5.80 10.37 35.31
N THR A 94 -6.51 9.78 34.34
CA THR A 94 -7.69 8.94 34.59
C THR A 94 -7.28 7.60 35.19
N ASP A 95 -6.25 6.96 34.65
CA ASP A 95 -5.77 5.64 35.08
C ASP A 95 -5.12 5.70 36.45
N LEU A 96 -4.36 6.77 36.75
CA LEU A 96 -3.90 7.05 38.12
C LEU A 96 -5.08 7.24 39.09
N LYS A 97 -6.21 7.82 38.67
CA LYS A 97 -7.43 7.93 39.50
C LYS A 97 -8.13 6.57 39.67
N GLU A 98 -8.05 5.68 38.69
CA GLU A 98 -8.51 4.29 38.82
C GLU A 98 -7.66 3.49 39.82
N MET A 99 -6.32 3.60 39.73
CA MET A 99 -5.41 3.03 40.73
C MET A 99 -5.75 3.52 42.15
N VAL A 100 -6.06 4.81 42.29
CA VAL A 100 -6.51 5.41 43.57
C VAL A 100 -7.85 4.83 44.05
N ALA A 101 -8.77 4.50 43.15
CA ALA A 101 -10.07 3.94 43.45
C ALA A 101 -10.02 2.45 43.89
N ALA A 102 -8.93 1.73 43.59
CA ALA A 102 -8.69 0.39 44.12
C ALA A 102 -8.53 0.45 45.66
N THR A 103 -9.38 -0.27 46.39
CA THR A 103 -9.53 -0.14 47.86
C THR A 103 -9.72 -1.47 48.60
N GLY A 104 -9.48 -2.60 47.95
CA GLY A 104 -9.56 -3.93 48.55
C GLY A 104 -8.40 -4.29 49.49
N ALA A 105 -8.59 -5.34 50.30
CA ALA A 105 -7.60 -5.81 51.28
C ALA A 105 -6.47 -6.63 50.62
N GLU A 106 -6.73 -7.16 49.43
CA GLU A 106 -5.76 -7.79 48.54
C GLU A 106 -4.59 -6.87 48.16
N LEU A 107 -4.80 -5.55 48.23
CA LEU A 107 -3.75 -4.55 47.99
C LEU A 107 -2.70 -4.49 49.10
N ASP A 108 -2.97 -5.04 50.30
CA ASP A 108 -1.95 -5.15 51.36
C ASP A 108 -0.77 -6.05 50.93
N ASN A 109 -1.02 -6.96 49.97
CA ASN A 109 -0.02 -7.88 49.38
C ASN A 109 0.67 -7.30 48.12
N LEU A 110 0.34 -6.07 47.70
CA LEU A 110 0.80 -5.47 46.46
C LEU A 110 1.55 -4.16 46.71
N GLU A 111 2.79 -4.08 46.23
CA GLU A 111 3.52 -2.83 46.08
C GLU A 111 3.34 -2.33 44.65
N VAL A 112 2.98 -1.05 44.47
CA VAL A 112 2.82 -0.43 43.15
C VAL A 112 3.77 0.76 43.04
N VAL A 113 4.53 0.81 41.95
CA VAL A 113 5.47 1.89 41.62
C VAL A 113 5.22 2.35 40.19
N VAL A 114 4.92 3.64 40.01
CA VAL A 114 4.70 4.24 38.69
C VAL A 114 5.81 5.25 38.40
N ALA A 115 6.45 5.10 37.24
CA ALA A 115 7.21 6.15 36.58
C ALA A 115 6.31 6.83 35.55
N PHE A 116 5.98 8.10 35.75
CA PHE A 116 5.07 8.85 34.88
C PHE A 116 5.65 10.21 34.45
N GLY A 117 5.21 10.72 33.30
CA GLY A 117 5.77 11.95 32.73
C GLY A 117 5.51 12.09 31.23
N GLY A 118 6.40 12.77 30.51
CA GLY A 118 6.42 12.79 29.04
C GLY A 118 5.22 13.43 28.31
N ALA A 119 4.41 14.26 28.97
CA ALA A 119 3.23 14.93 28.38
C ALA A 119 3.31 16.46 28.48
N SER A 120 2.53 17.21 27.69
CA SER A 120 2.56 18.68 27.70
C SER A 120 2.33 19.26 29.10
N ASN A 121 1.46 18.63 29.90
CA ASN A 121 1.13 18.91 31.30
C ASN A 121 1.96 18.11 32.32
N TRP A 122 2.49 16.93 32.00
CA TRP A 122 3.41 16.16 32.86
C TRP A 122 4.86 16.29 32.40
N LYS A 123 5.63 17.17 33.06
CA LYS A 123 7.02 17.48 32.64
C LYS A 123 8.05 16.48 33.11
N GLY A 124 8.89 15.99 32.19
CA GLY A 124 10.00 15.12 32.50
C GLY A 124 9.55 13.73 32.95
N MET A 125 10.08 13.25 34.08
CA MET A 125 9.79 11.93 34.66
C MET A 125 9.76 11.97 36.20
N TRP A 126 8.75 11.33 36.79
CA TRP A 126 8.45 11.29 38.23
C TRP A 126 8.23 9.84 38.67
N PHE A 127 8.79 9.41 39.81
CA PHE A 127 8.49 8.10 40.39
C PHE A 127 7.63 8.25 41.65
N ALA A 128 6.52 7.53 41.73
CA ALA A 128 5.63 7.53 42.89
C ALA A 128 5.15 6.11 43.23
N ASN A 129 4.90 5.83 44.51
CA ASN A 129 4.13 4.65 44.92
C ASN A 129 2.63 4.97 45.06
N LEU A 130 1.82 3.95 45.31
CA LEU A 130 0.36 4.11 45.43
C LEU A 130 -0.08 5.05 46.57
N GLU A 131 0.68 5.17 47.66
CA GLU A 131 0.37 6.13 48.74
C GLU A 131 0.60 7.57 48.27
N GLN A 132 1.68 7.81 47.52
CA GLN A 132 2.02 9.12 46.95
C GLN A 132 1.04 9.50 45.84
N ILE A 133 0.67 8.58 44.93
CA ILE A 133 -0.36 8.81 43.90
C ILE A 133 -1.71 9.18 44.55
N ARG A 134 -2.12 8.46 45.61
CA ARG A 134 -3.33 8.79 46.39
C ARG A 134 -3.26 10.18 47.02
N LYS A 135 -2.08 10.64 47.44
CA LYS A 135 -1.88 11.98 47.99
C LYS A 135 -1.92 13.08 46.92
N ASP A 136 -1.17 12.89 45.83
CA ASP A 136 -1.08 13.80 44.68
C ASP A 136 -2.48 14.04 44.08
N SER A 137 -3.26 12.96 43.89
CA SER A 137 -4.63 13.01 43.35
C SER A 137 -5.64 13.88 44.13
N SER A 138 -5.28 14.40 45.31
CA SER A 138 -6.20 15.11 46.21
C SER A 138 -6.67 16.48 45.71
N ASP A 139 -5.92 17.14 44.82
CA ASP A 139 -6.37 18.34 44.10
C ASP A 139 -6.89 18.06 42.68
N GLY A 140 -6.72 16.82 42.20
CA GLY A 140 -7.17 16.32 40.91
C GLY A 140 -6.14 16.43 39.78
N ALA A 141 -4.95 16.97 40.05
CA ALA A 141 -3.78 16.98 39.17
C ALA A 141 -2.73 15.94 39.63
N PHE A 142 -1.64 15.84 38.87
CA PHE A 142 -0.45 15.04 39.16
C PHE A 142 0.80 15.78 38.67
N SER A 143 1.97 15.43 39.19
CA SER A 143 3.28 16.08 38.90
C SER A 143 3.41 17.54 39.36
N ASN A 144 2.60 17.97 40.33
CA ASN A 144 2.55 19.36 40.82
C ASN A 144 2.88 19.54 42.31
N GLU A 145 3.16 18.48 43.06
CA GLU A 145 3.59 18.53 44.46
C GLU A 145 5.12 18.81 44.61
N PRO A 146 5.61 19.21 45.80
CA PRO A 146 7.03 19.36 46.09
C PRO A 146 7.85 18.08 45.89
N SER A 147 9.14 18.24 45.58
CA SER A 147 10.06 17.13 45.25
C SER A 147 10.22 16.06 46.34
N ASP A 148 9.94 16.38 47.60
CA ASP A 148 9.99 15.45 48.73
C ASP A 148 8.73 14.58 48.89
N GLU A 149 7.71 14.79 48.04
CA GLU A 149 6.49 13.96 47.98
C GLU A 149 6.61 12.80 46.99
N TYR A 150 7.67 12.74 46.18
CA TYR A 150 7.94 11.70 45.18
C TYR A 150 9.19 10.87 45.53
N LEU A 151 9.29 9.64 44.99
CA LEU A 151 10.47 8.78 45.14
C LEU A 151 11.65 9.28 44.31
N TYR A 152 11.35 9.91 43.17
CA TYR A 152 12.31 10.49 42.24
C TYR A 152 11.64 11.57 41.38
N LEU A 153 12.43 12.55 40.95
CA LEU A 153 12.02 13.65 40.09
C LEU A 153 13.17 14.03 39.15
N ALA A 154 12.90 14.03 37.84
CA ALA A 154 13.70 14.72 36.84
C ALA A 154 12.79 15.48 35.85
N PRO A 155 12.56 16.79 36.04
CA PRO A 155 11.52 17.55 35.32
C PRO A 155 11.88 17.84 33.85
N ASP A 156 13.13 17.59 33.47
CA ASP A 156 13.65 17.76 32.11
C ASP A 156 14.12 16.41 31.50
N ALA A 157 13.67 15.26 32.04
CA ALA A 157 14.02 13.93 31.54
C ALA A 157 13.25 13.56 30.27
N HIS A 158 13.91 12.88 29.32
CA HIS A 158 13.28 12.35 28.12
C HIS A 158 12.85 10.90 28.35
N MET A 159 11.55 10.62 28.50
CA MET A 159 11.02 9.27 28.75
C MET A 159 11.03 8.36 27.51
N GLY A 160 11.09 8.95 26.30
CA GLY A 160 11.35 8.24 25.04
C GLY A 160 12.80 7.77 24.87
N ASP A 161 13.75 8.26 25.68
CA ASP A 161 15.17 7.86 25.60
C ASP A 161 15.50 6.66 26.52
N ALA A 162 16.31 5.73 26.01
CA ALA A 162 16.73 4.52 26.72
C ALA A 162 17.32 4.75 28.12
N SER A 163 17.92 5.92 28.39
CA SER A 163 18.51 6.25 29.69
C SER A 163 17.46 6.43 30.79
N SER A 164 16.25 6.91 30.47
CA SER A 164 15.15 7.05 31.44
C SER A 164 14.61 5.68 31.85
N LEU A 165 14.39 4.78 30.90
CA LEU A 165 13.99 3.40 31.20
C LEU A 165 15.08 2.65 31.98
N LYS A 166 16.36 2.78 31.59
CA LYS A 166 17.51 2.23 32.36
C LYS A 166 17.55 2.76 33.79
N LEU A 167 17.22 4.03 34.00
CA LEU A 167 17.15 4.63 35.33
C LEU A 167 16.01 4.04 36.16
N PHE A 168 14.82 3.87 35.58
CA PHE A 168 13.68 3.26 36.27
C PHE A 168 13.94 1.79 36.61
N LEU A 169 14.51 1.01 35.69
CA LEU A 169 14.88 -0.37 35.96
C LEU A 169 15.95 -0.48 37.07
N SER A 170 16.94 0.42 37.06
CA SER A 170 17.96 0.55 38.13
C SER A 170 17.35 0.98 39.49
N PHE A 171 16.23 1.72 39.48
CA PHE A 171 15.47 2.02 40.68
C PHE A 171 14.72 0.78 41.21
N LEU A 172 14.07 0.03 40.31
CA LEU A 172 13.36 -1.22 40.64
C LEU A 172 14.31 -2.34 41.10
N ASP A 173 15.60 -2.30 40.75
CA ASP A 173 16.59 -3.24 41.27
C ASP A 173 16.76 -3.17 42.81
N ALA A 174 16.41 -2.04 43.43
CA ALA A 174 16.40 -1.88 44.88
C ALA A 174 15.16 -2.50 45.57
N TYR A 175 14.15 -2.91 44.80
CA TYR A 175 12.98 -3.64 45.29
C TYR A 175 13.32 -5.13 45.26
N THR A 176 13.64 -5.72 46.41
CA THR A 176 14.17 -7.08 46.57
C THR A 176 13.11 -8.05 47.11
N ASP A 177 13.35 -9.36 46.95
CA ASP A 177 12.60 -10.46 47.59
C ASP A 177 11.06 -10.52 47.41
N PHE A 178 10.50 -9.77 46.46
CA PHE A 178 9.11 -9.91 45.99
C PHE A 178 8.82 -11.29 45.36
N ASP A 179 7.69 -11.89 45.73
CA ASP A 179 7.23 -13.21 45.29
C ASP A 179 6.93 -13.26 43.78
N GLN A 180 6.34 -12.17 43.24
CA GLN A 180 5.97 -12.02 41.84
C GLN A 180 6.20 -10.57 41.39
N ARG A 181 6.52 -10.38 40.11
CA ARG A 181 6.83 -9.07 39.52
C ARG A 181 6.12 -8.88 38.17
N MET A 182 5.41 -7.79 38.03
CA MET A 182 4.77 -7.35 36.78
C MET A 182 5.33 -5.97 36.41
N LEU A 183 5.75 -5.80 35.16
CA LEU A 183 6.16 -4.49 34.60
C LEU A 183 5.27 -4.16 33.42
N ILE A 184 4.51 -3.08 33.52
CA ILE A 184 3.60 -2.61 32.46
C ILE A 184 4.17 -1.35 31.80
N PHE A 185 4.13 -1.32 30.47
CA PHE A 185 4.39 -0.15 29.64
C PHE A 185 3.04 0.43 29.22
N TRP A 186 2.79 1.71 29.49
CA TRP A 186 1.54 2.41 29.14
C TRP A 186 1.86 3.62 28.27
N ASP A 187 1.31 3.65 27.05
CA ASP A 187 1.21 4.76 26.07
C ASP A 187 0.74 4.19 24.70
N HIS A 188 0.85 4.96 23.61
CA HIS A 188 0.97 4.50 22.22
C HIS A 188 2.04 3.43 22.00
N GLY A 189 1.76 2.54 21.04
CA GLY A 189 2.63 1.47 20.57
C GLY A 189 2.46 1.29 19.05
N ALA A 190 3.51 0.79 18.38
CA ALA A 190 3.57 0.77 16.93
C ALA A 190 4.41 -0.39 16.37
N ASN A 191 4.30 -1.57 16.97
CA ASN A 191 5.06 -2.78 16.59
C ASN A 191 6.58 -2.49 16.47
N LEU A 192 7.14 -2.53 15.25
CA LEU A 192 8.56 -2.29 14.98
C LEU A 192 9.04 -0.87 15.29
N GLU A 193 8.15 0.13 15.27
CA GLU A 193 8.50 1.53 15.50
C GLU A 193 8.67 1.85 17.01
N GLY A 194 8.20 0.96 17.90
CA GLY A 194 8.42 1.04 19.34
C GLY A 194 7.19 1.46 20.16
N PHE A 195 7.45 2.17 21.26
CA PHE A 195 6.50 2.50 22.32
C PHE A 195 6.81 3.87 22.95
N GLY A 196 5.82 4.61 23.43
CA GLY A 196 6.06 5.71 24.38
C GLY A 196 6.50 7.05 23.76
N ASN A 197 5.59 7.77 23.11
CA ASN A 197 5.84 9.02 22.37
C ASN A 197 5.97 10.25 23.30
N ASP A 198 7.18 10.58 23.78
CA ASP A 198 7.36 11.68 24.73
C ASP A 198 7.13 13.07 24.10
N GLN A 199 6.00 13.69 24.44
CA GLN A 199 5.58 15.01 23.94
C GLN A 199 6.48 16.17 24.41
N ASN A 200 7.32 15.97 25.44
CA ASN A 200 8.32 16.96 25.87
C ASN A 200 9.51 17.03 24.89
N PHE A 201 9.69 15.98 24.08
CA PHE A 201 10.81 15.79 23.17
C PHE A 201 10.32 15.48 21.74
N ASN A 202 9.22 16.13 21.35
CA ASN A 202 8.55 16.08 20.04
C ASN A 202 7.83 14.75 19.69
N GLY A 203 7.50 13.92 20.67
CA GLY A 203 6.80 12.64 20.46
C GLY A 203 7.74 11.51 20.05
N ASP A 204 8.98 11.52 20.54
CA ASP A 204 10.00 10.51 20.25
C ASP A 204 9.74 9.22 21.05
N PRO A 205 9.64 8.04 20.41
CA PRO A 205 9.38 6.77 21.07
C PRO A 205 10.65 6.04 21.54
N LEU A 206 10.52 5.27 22.62
CA LEU A 206 11.45 4.19 22.95
C LEU A 206 11.39 3.10 21.87
N GLN A 207 12.47 2.92 21.14
CA GLN A 207 12.54 1.91 20.08
C GLN A 207 12.71 0.49 20.66
N LEU A 208 12.29 -0.55 19.93
CA LEU A 208 12.40 -1.94 20.42
C LEU A 208 13.82 -2.33 20.84
N LYS A 209 14.85 -1.87 20.11
CA LYS A 209 16.27 -2.11 20.46
C LYS A 209 16.66 -1.44 21.78
N GLU A 210 16.12 -0.27 22.05
CA GLU A 210 16.36 0.50 23.27
C GLU A 210 15.65 -0.11 24.48
N ILE A 211 14.44 -0.65 24.28
CA ILE A 211 13.72 -1.45 25.27
C ILE A 211 14.53 -2.71 25.63
N GLU A 212 14.97 -3.48 24.62
CA GLU A 212 15.82 -4.67 24.81
C GLU A 212 17.12 -4.32 25.56
N ASP A 213 17.85 -3.28 25.13
CA ASP A 213 19.10 -2.85 25.77
C ASP A 213 18.89 -2.28 27.17
N SER A 214 17.72 -1.73 27.48
CA SER A 214 17.38 -1.23 28.82
C SER A 214 17.04 -2.38 29.75
N LEU A 215 16.16 -3.28 29.31
CA LEU A 215 15.80 -4.51 30.02
C LEU A 215 17.04 -5.37 30.30
N ALA A 216 17.99 -5.46 29.36
CA ALA A 216 19.27 -6.13 29.54
C ALA A 216 20.06 -5.63 30.77
N THR A 217 19.96 -4.34 31.13
CA THR A 217 20.67 -3.76 32.28
C THR A 217 20.04 -4.03 33.64
N ALA A 218 18.75 -4.37 33.71
CA ALA A 218 18.07 -4.69 34.97
C ALA A 218 18.69 -5.94 35.63
N ASN A 219 18.85 -5.94 36.94
CA ASN A 219 19.27 -7.14 37.69
C ASN A 219 18.08 -8.06 37.98
N GLN A 220 16.86 -7.53 38.04
CA GLN A 220 15.63 -8.30 38.24
C GLN A 220 15.09 -8.94 36.94
N THR A 221 14.24 -9.96 37.11
CA THR A 221 13.39 -10.56 36.07
C THR A 221 11.92 -10.44 36.47
N TYR A 222 11.03 -10.43 35.48
CA TYR A 222 9.58 -10.26 35.68
C TYR A 222 8.83 -11.56 35.38
N ASP A 223 7.68 -11.78 36.02
CA ASP A 223 6.75 -12.83 35.61
C ASP A 223 6.03 -12.42 34.33
N VAL A 224 5.51 -11.19 34.32
CA VAL A 224 4.81 -10.60 33.18
C VAL A 224 5.47 -9.27 32.84
N ILE A 225 5.87 -9.09 31.58
CA ILE A 225 5.94 -7.76 30.99
C ILE A 225 4.65 -7.57 30.20
N GLY A 226 3.98 -6.44 30.41
CA GLY A 226 2.75 -6.10 29.69
C GLY A 226 2.87 -4.76 28.98
N PHE A 227 2.04 -4.59 27.95
CA PHE A 227 1.90 -3.35 27.20
C PHE A 227 0.42 -3.00 27.15
N ASP A 228 0.01 -1.95 27.84
CA ASP A 228 -1.27 -1.27 27.67
C ASP A 228 -1.10 -0.32 26.47
N SER A 229 -1.01 -0.91 25.28
CA SER A 229 -0.39 -0.28 24.13
C SER A 229 -0.63 -1.03 22.81
N CYS A 230 -0.94 -0.27 21.77
CA CYS A 230 -1.33 -0.77 20.46
C CYS A 230 -0.27 -1.65 19.79
N LEU A 231 -0.71 -2.72 19.11
CA LEU A 231 0.12 -3.50 18.17
C LEU A 231 1.37 -4.14 18.82
N MET A 232 1.33 -4.43 20.13
CA MET A 232 2.49 -4.93 20.89
C MET A 232 2.53 -6.46 21.09
N ALA A 233 1.49 -7.21 20.69
CA ALA A 233 1.47 -8.68 20.76
C ALA A 233 2.15 -9.35 19.55
N THR A 234 3.31 -8.83 19.12
CA THR A 234 4.06 -9.38 17.98
C THR A 234 5.25 -10.24 18.40
N LEU A 235 5.71 -11.15 17.53
CA LEU A 235 6.98 -11.86 17.74
C LEU A 235 8.18 -10.90 17.81
N GLU A 236 8.13 -9.77 17.11
CA GLU A 236 9.12 -8.69 17.19
C GLU A 236 9.24 -8.11 18.60
N VAL A 237 8.12 -7.79 19.25
CA VAL A 237 8.11 -7.30 20.64
C VAL A 237 8.51 -8.40 21.62
N ALA A 238 7.98 -9.62 21.43
CA ALA A 238 8.34 -10.78 22.26
C ALA A 238 9.86 -11.05 22.26
N LYS A 239 10.53 -10.87 21.11
CA LYS A 239 11.99 -10.96 20.97
C LYS A 239 12.73 -9.99 21.90
N ALA A 240 12.26 -8.75 22.00
CA ALA A 240 12.86 -7.69 22.81
C ALA A 240 12.74 -7.94 24.33
N VAL A 241 11.68 -8.65 24.77
CA VAL A 241 11.36 -8.84 26.20
C VAL A 241 11.67 -10.24 26.76
N LYS A 242 11.74 -11.29 25.92
CA LYS A 242 11.90 -12.70 26.38
C LYS A 242 13.11 -12.98 27.28
N GLY A 243 14.15 -12.15 27.21
CA GLY A 243 15.33 -12.28 28.07
C GLY A 243 15.10 -11.85 29.52
N LYS A 244 13.96 -11.23 29.84
CA LYS A 244 13.66 -10.63 31.16
C LYS A 244 12.26 -10.89 31.70
N ALA A 245 11.38 -11.56 30.96
CA ALA A 245 10.05 -11.96 31.44
C ALA A 245 9.71 -13.41 31.10
N ASN A 246 8.85 -14.04 31.92
CA ASN A 246 8.28 -15.35 31.62
C ASN A 246 7.12 -15.25 30.62
N PHE A 247 6.31 -14.21 30.72
CA PHE A 247 5.14 -13.98 29.86
C PHE A 247 5.09 -12.55 29.31
N LEU A 248 4.49 -12.40 28.13
CA LEU A 248 4.10 -11.11 27.53
C LEU A 248 2.57 -11.00 27.56
N LEU A 249 2.06 -9.85 28.00
CA LEU A 249 0.63 -9.48 28.01
C LEU A 249 0.40 -8.25 27.11
N ALA A 250 -0.24 -8.39 25.94
CA ALA A 250 -0.38 -7.30 24.97
C ALA A 250 -1.55 -7.51 23.99
N SER A 251 -1.95 -6.45 23.28
CA SER A 251 -2.92 -6.47 22.17
C SER A 251 -2.23 -6.67 20.81
N GLU A 252 -2.88 -7.43 19.93
CA GLU A 252 -2.51 -7.54 18.51
C GLU A 252 -2.97 -6.31 17.73
N GLU A 253 -4.13 -5.77 18.11
CA GLU A 253 -4.77 -4.58 17.55
C GLU A 253 -4.40 -3.30 18.33
N LEU A 254 -4.87 -2.15 17.85
CA LEU A 254 -5.04 -0.93 18.65
C LEU A 254 -5.80 -1.21 19.97
N GLU A 255 -5.43 -0.49 21.02
CA GLU A 255 -6.16 -0.47 22.29
C GLU A 255 -6.91 0.87 22.46
N PRO A 256 -8.07 0.91 23.15
CA PRO A 256 -8.80 2.15 23.44
C PRO A 256 -7.96 3.18 24.20
N GLY A 257 -8.27 4.48 24.06
CA GLY A 257 -7.48 5.58 24.62
C GLY A 257 -7.35 5.58 26.13
N HIS A 258 -8.34 4.99 26.80
CA HIS A 258 -8.39 4.80 28.23
C HIS A 258 -7.69 3.52 28.72
N GLY A 259 -7.06 2.74 27.84
CA GLY A 259 -6.32 1.54 28.19
C GLY A 259 -7.12 0.49 28.97
N TRP A 260 -6.43 -0.18 29.89
CA TRP A 260 -7.02 -1.19 30.78
C TRP A 260 -7.76 -0.55 31.96
N ASN A 261 -8.75 -1.24 32.52
CA ASN A 261 -9.35 -0.82 33.80
C ASN A 261 -8.31 -0.99 34.93
N TRP A 262 -7.59 0.08 35.27
CA TRP A 262 -6.46 0.02 36.19
C TRP A 262 -6.89 -0.29 37.63
N LYS A 263 -8.14 0.02 37.99
CA LYS A 263 -8.73 -0.47 39.24
C LYS A 263 -8.82 -2.01 39.23
N ASN A 264 -9.29 -2.61 38.14
CA ASN A 264 -9.32 -4.06 37.99
C ASN A 264 -7.92 -4.67 37.94
N VAL A 265 -6.95 -4.05 37.25
CA VAL A 265 -5.55 -4.54 37.20
C VAL A 265 -4.99 -4.70 38.61
N LEU A 266 -5.13 -3.68 39.47
CA LEU A 266 -4.65 -3.72 40.85
C LEU A 266 -5.40 -4.76 41.70
N GLU A 267 -6.74 -4.79 41.64
CA GLU A 267 -7.56 -5.73 42.42
C GLU A 267 -7.33 -7.20 41.98
N SER A 268 -7.30 -7.47 40.66
CA SER A 268 -7.02 -8.79 40.08
C SER A 268 -5.60 -9.28 40.39
N TYR A 269 -4.58 -8.42 40.26
CA TYR A 269 -3.19 -8.84 40.52
C TYR A 269 -2.91 -9.01 42.02
N GLY A 270 -3.47 -8.16 42.88
CA GLY A 270 -3.39 -8.33 44.34
C GLY A 270 -4.07 -9.62 44.82
N ALA A 271 -5.21 -9.99 44.23
CA ALA A 271 -6.01 -11.14 44.68
C ALA A 271 -5.60 -12.51 44.08
N ALA A 272 -5.02 -12.55 42.89
CA ALA A 272 -4.71 -13.82 42.21
C ALA A 272 -3.63 -14.65 42.92
N ASP A 273 -3.64 -15.99 42.76
CA ASP A 273 -2.54 -16.83 43.26
C ASP A 273 -1.24 -16.66 42.43
N ASN A 274 -1.35 -16.31 41.16
CA ASN A 274 -0.21 -16.13 40.27
C ASN A 274 -0.45 -15.13 39.13
N ALA A 275 0.65 -14.67 38.52
CA ALA A 275 0.63 -13.67 37.47
C ALA A 275 -0.17 -14.09 36.22
N THR A 276 -0.18 -15.37 35.83
CA THR A 276 -1.01 -15.83 34.70
C THR A 276 -2.50 -15.77 35.01
N ALA A 277 -2.90 -16.10 36.24
CA ALA A 277 -4.29 -15.96 36.68
C ALA A 277 -4.71 -14.48 36.75
N ALA A 278 -3.83 -13.58 37.19
CA ALA A 278 -4.08 -12.14 37.14
C ALA A 278 -4.27 -11.65 35.68
N ALA A 279 -3.33 -11.98 34.80
CA ALA A 279 -3.38 -11.58 33.39
C ALA A 279 -4.63 -12.12 32.67
N LYS A 280 -5.08 -13.35 32.96
CA LYS A 280 -6.36 -13.87 32.42
C LYS A 280 -7.57 -13.04 32.87
N ASN A 281 -7.60 -12.59 34.13
CA ASN A 281 -8.67 -11.70 34.61
C ASN A 281 -8.58 -10.30 33.97
N ILE A 282 -7.38 -9.77 33.73
CA ILE A 282 -7.17 -8.50 33.02
C ILE A 282 -7.69 -8.62 31.57
N ILE A 283 -7.33 -9.69 30.84
CA ILE A 283 -7.85 -10.00 29.50
C ILE A 283 -9.38 -10.10 29.52
N ASP A 284 -9.94 -10.92 30.42
CA ASP A 284 -11.39 -11.09 30.54
C ASP A 284 -12.13 -9.79 30.87
N ASN A 285 -11.51 -8.89 31.64
CA ASN A 285 -12.08 -7.60 31.96
C ASN A 285 -11.98 -6.63 30.78
N PHE A 286 -10.82 -6.52 30.13
CA PHE A 286 -10.57 -5.59 29.04
C PHE A 286 -11.52 -5.82 27.85
N VAL A 287 -11.67 -7.06 27.38
CA VAL A 287 -12.54 -7.38 26.23
C VAL A 287 -14.03 -7.30 26.58
N ALA A 288 -14.42 -7.49 27.84
CA ALA A 288 -15.83 -7.46 28.23
C ALA A 288 -16.48 -6.09 27.99
N LYS A 289 -17.78 -6.10 27.67
CA LYS A 289 -18.60 -4.89 27.56
C LYS A 289 -19.05 -4.40 28.93
N GLY A 290 -19.08 -3.09 29.13
CA GLY A 290 -19.43 -2.46 30.42
C GLY A 290 -18.42 -2.72 31.54
N SER A 291 -17.22 -3.22 31.23
CA SER A 291 -16.11 -3.37 32.19
C SER A 291 -15.43 -2.04 32.50
N HIS A 292 -15.52 -1.08 31.58
CA HIS A 292 -14.94 0.25 31.66
C HIS A 292 -16.03 1.33 31.47
N PRO A 293 -15.90 2.54 32.04
CA PRO A 293 -16.88 3.63 31.84
C PRO A 293 -16.99 4.15 30.41
N TYR A 294 -16.01 3.84 29.56
CA TYR A 294 -16.01 4.11 28.12
C TYR A 294 -16.17 2.76 27.39
N GLU A 295 -16.97 2.74 26.33
CA GLU A 295 -17.30 1.53 25.57
C GLU A 295 -16.74 1.68 24.16
N ASP A 296 -15.65 0.98 23.89
CA ASP A 296 -15.02 0.86 22.56
C ASP A 296 -15.05 -0.59 22.09
N SER A 297 -15.02 -0.77 20.77
CA SER A 297 -14.94 -2.07 20.08
C SER A 297 -13.58 -2.25 19.39
N GLY A 298 -13.26 -3.47 18.96
CA GLY A 298 -12.01 -3.79 18.29
C GLY A 298 -10.93 -4.35 19.23
N LYS A 299 -11.30 -4.71 20.46
CA LYS A 299 -10.35 -5.01 21.54
C LYS A 299 -9.83 -6.44 21.44
N THR A 300 -8.51 -6.59 21.38
CA THR A 300 -7.80 -7.89 21.52
C THR A 300 -6.89 -7.84 22.73
N LEU A 301 -6.72 -8.95 23.47
CA LEU A 301 -5.63 -9.04 24.45
C LEU A 301 -5.19 -10.50 24.65
N SER A 302 -3.88 -10.71 24.71
CA SER A 302 -3.27 -12.05 24.77
C SER A 302 -2.18 -12.14 25.83
N LEU A 303 -2.01 -13.34 26.38
CA LEU A 303 -0.93 -13.74 27.28
C LEU A 303 -0.15 -14.89 26.62
N VAL A 304 1.15 -14.69 26.38
CA VAL A 304 2.02 -15.66 25.70
C VAL A 304 3.23 -16.04 26.55
N ASP A 305 3.68 -17.30 26.48
CA ASP A 305 4.83 -17.84 27.22
C ASP A 305 6.14 -17.59 26.44
N LEU A 306 6.94 -16.64 26.92
CA LEU A 306 8.20 -16.25 26.30
C LEU A 306 9.25 -17.37 26.34
N ASN A 307 9.11 -18.37 27.23
CA ASN A 307 9.95 -19.57 27.23
C ASN A 307 9.69 -20.49 26.02
N LYS A 308 8.55 -20.29 25.33
CA LYS A 308 8.16 -21.03 24.12
C LYS A 308 8.51 -20.31 22.82
N TYR A 309 8.98 -19.06 22.90
CA TYR A 309 9.35 -18.24 21.74
C TYR A 309 10.33 -18.95 20.79
N ASP A 310 11.41 -19.54 21.32
CA ASP A 310 12.44 -20.19 20.49
C ASP A 310 11.91 -21.44 19.76
N GLU A 311 10.88 -22.10 20.31
CA GLU A 311 10.20 -23.24 19.69
C GLU A 311 9.34 -22.75 18.49
N VAL A 312 8.52 -21.71 18.69
CA VAL A 312 7.74 -21.06 17.61
C VAL A 312 8.65 -20.57 16.49
N VAL A 313 9.71 -19.82 16.81
CA VAL A 313 10.65 -19.29 15.81
C VAL A 313 11.41 -20.41 15.09
N SER A 314 11.70 -21.53 15.73
CA SER A 314 12.30 -22.69 15.06
C SER A 314 11.34 -23.35 14.05
N GLN A 315 10.05 -23.47 14.36
CA GLN A 315 9.07 -24.02 13.43
C GLN A 315 8.78 -23.03 12.30
N LEU A 316 8.62 -21.74 12.61
CA LEU A 316 8.46 -20.67 11.64
C LEU A 316 9.62 -20.65 10.64
N ASN A 317 10.87 -20.67 11.12
CA ASN A 317 12.04 -20.76 10.25
C ASN A 317 12.03 -22.01 9.34
N SER A 318 11.45 -23.12 9.79
CA SER A 318 11.35 -24.35 8.98
C SER A 318 10.32 -24.21 7.86
N VAL A 319 9.17 -23.59 8.14
CA VAL A 319 8.17 -23.19 7.14
C VAL A 319 8.77 -22.20 6.14
N LEU A 320 9.38 -21.11 6.63
CA LEU A 320 9.93 -20.04 5.79
C LEU A 320 11.00 -20.56 4.82
N VAL A 321 11.90 -21.44 5.27
CA VAL A 321 12.93 -22.04 4.39
C VAL A 321 12.30 -22.89 3.27
N ASN A 322 11.23 -23.64 3.57
CA ASN A 322 10.51 -24.42 2.56
C ASN A 322 9.83 -23.48 1.53
N LEU A 323 9.01 -22.54 2.01
CA LEU A 323 8.26 -21.61 1.15
C LEU A 323 9.19 -20.69 0.34
N THR A 324 10.29 -20.21 0.92
CA THR A 324 11.30 -19.39 0.19
C THR A 324 11.91 -20.18 -0.96
N GLY A 325 12.28 -21.46 -0.74
CA GLY A 325 12.83 -22.31 -1.80
C GLY A 325 11.85 -22.58 -2.95
N LYS A 326 10.55 -22.48 -2.68
CA LYS A 326 9.46 -22.63 -3.65
C LYS A 326 9.18 -21.34 -4.43
N LEU A 327 9.18 -20.21 -3.74
CA LEU A 327 9.12 -18.87 -4.34
C LEU A 327 10.30 -18.64 -5.32
N GLN A 328 11.52 -19.05 -4.94
CA GLN A 328 12.72 -18.95 -5.77
C GLN A 328 12.70 -19.79 -7.07
N VAL A 329 11.76 -20.72 -7.23
CA VAL A 329 11.53 -21.48 -8.46
C VAL A 329 10.17 -21.19 -9.09
N SER A 330 9.54 -20.08 -8.68
CA SER A 330 8.23 -19.60 -9.17
C SER A 330 7.11 -20.65 -9.07
N ASP A 331 7.09 -21.44 -8.00
CA ASP A 331 6.05 -22.46 -7.74
C ASP A 331 4.68 -21.79 -7.55
N GLN A 332 3.86 -21.84 -8.60
CA GLN A 332 2.57 -21.15 -8.68
C GLN A 332 1.60 -21.57 -7.56
N ALA A 333 1.61 -22.84 -7.16
CA ALA A 333 0.71 -23.30 -6.08
C ALA A 333 1.08 -22.68 -4.73
N VAL A 334 2.37 -22.42 -4.50
CA VAL A 334 2.85 -21.72 -3.30
C VAL A 334 2.62 -20.21 -3.40
N ILE A 335 2.83 -19.61 -4.57
CA ILE A 335 2.56 -18.19 -4.81
C ILE A 335 1.07 -17.88 -4.54
N SER A 336 0.16 -18.61 -5.18
CA SER A 336 -1.29 -18.43 -4.98
C SER A 336 -1.75 -18.72 -3.55
N ALA A 337 -1.17 -19.74 -2.88
CA ALA A 337 -1.44 -19.99 -1.47
C ALA A 337 -1.02 -18.81 -0.58
N LEU A 338 0.14 -18.19 -0.85
CA LEU A 338 0.66 -17.05 -0.10
C LEU A 338 -0.11 -15.76 -0.40
N ASN A 339 -0.36 -15.47 -1.67
CA ASN A 339 -1.20 -14.36 -2.12
C ASN A 339 -2.58 -14.37 -1.44
N ASN A 340 -3.26 -15.52 -1.43
CA ASN A 340 -4.57 -15.65 -0.77
C ASN A 340 -4.50 -15.61 0.77
N SER A 341 -3.49 -16.26 1.37
CA SER A 341 -3.34 -16.28 2.83
C SER A 341 -2.96 -14.92 3.41
N THR A 342 -2.13 -14.17 2.71
CA THR A 342 -1.73 -12.82 3.13
C THR A 342 -2.82 -11.79 2.84
N SER A 343 -3.63 -11.90 1.78
CA SER A 343 -4.74 -10.95 1.58
C SER A 343 -5.88 -11.13 2.59
N LYS A 344 -6.15 -12.39 3.00
CA LYS A 344 -7.30 -12.73 3.88
C LYS A 344 -7.00 -12.90 5.36
N THR A 345 -5.73 -12.98 5.76
CA THR A 345 -5.39 -13.08 7.19
C THR A 345 -5.84 -11.82 7.94
N GLN A 346 -6.21 -12.01 9.21
CA GLN A 346 -6.50 -10.89 10.11
C GLN A 346 -5.27 -9.99 10.19
N ALA A 347 -5.49 -8.70 9.99
CA ALA A 347 -4.44 -7.68 9.90
C ALA A 347 -4.75 -6.52 10.85
N TYR A 348 -3.70 -5.86 11.34
CA TYR A 348 -3.79 -4.85 12.39
C TYR A 348 -3.03 -3.58 12.00
N GLY A 349 -3.54 -2.43 12.45
CA GLY A 349 -3.01 -1.11 12.06
C GLY A 349 -3.00 -0.93 10.54
N LYS A 350 -4.17 -1.08 9.89
CA LYS A 350 -4.34 -0.94 8.43
C LYS A 350 -4.68 0.51 8.03
N SER A 351 -4.09 0.96 6.92
CA SER A 351 -4.43 2.17 6.18
C SER A 351 -5.47 1.90 5.11
N ALA A 352 -6.45 2.78 4.93
CA ALA A 352 -7.32 2.77 3.76
C ALA A 352 -6.61 3.39 2.55
N GLN A 353 -6.10 4.62 2.70
CA GLN A 353 -5.43 5.40 1.64
C GLN A 353 -4.23 4.70 0.98
N SER A 354 -3.50 3.84 1.69
CA SER A 354 -2.30 3.16 1.16
C SER A 354 -2.38 1.63 1.19
N GLY A 355 -3.49 1.05 1.66
CA GLY A 355 -3.65 -0.40 1.88
C GLY A 355 -2.68 -1.05 2.89
N ALA A 356 -1.62 -0.35 3.31
CA ALA A 356 -0.54 -0.84 4.15
C ALA A 356 -1.02 -1.24 5.55
N ARG A 357 -0.31 -2.19 6.17
CA ARG A 357 -0.65 -2.78 7.48
C ARG A 357 0.58 -3.00 8.35
N SER A 358 0.42 -2.83 9.66
CA SER A 358 1.53 -3.00 10.61
C SER A 358 1.88 -4.47 10.86
N SER A 359 0.87 -5.33 11.03
CA SER A 359 1.07 -6.75 11.36
C SER A 359 -0.10 -7.61 10.92
N VAL A 360 0.08 -8.94 10.97
CA VAL A 360 -0.93 -9.96 10.69
C VAL A 360 -0.92 -11.06 11.75
N ASP A 361 -2.07 -11.68 12.04
CA ASP A 361 -2.12 -12.86 12.91
C ASP A 361 -1.32 -14.01 12.29
N LEU A 362 -0.31 -14.49 13.02
CA LEU A 362 0.63 -15.49 12.53
C LEU A 362 -0.02 -16.86 12.34
N LYS A 363 -0.96 -17.23 13.21
CA LYS A 363 -1.59 -18.55 13.20
C LYS A 363 -2.71 -18.60 12.15
N HIS A 364 -3.49 -17.54 11.98
CA HIS A 364 -4.54 -17.42 10.96
C HIS A 364 -3.91 -17.48 9.56
N MET A 365 -2.88 -16.67 9.30
CA MET A 365 -2.07 -16.78 8.07
C MET A 365 -1.56 -18.22 7.88
N SER A 366 -0.99 -18.85 8.92
CA SER A 366 -0.50 -20.24 8.83
C SER A 366 -1.58 -21.27 8.48
N HIS A 367 -2.80 -21.11 9.00
CA HIS A 367 -3.96 -21.94 8.64
C HIS A 367 -4.37 -21.74 7.18
N LEU A 368 -4.52 -20.49 6.73
CA LEU A 368 -4.89 -20.15 5.37
C LEU A 368 -3.88 -20.66 4.34
N THR A 369 -2.57 -20.56 4.63
CA THR A 369 -1.51 -21.13 3.80
C THR A 369 -1.60 -22.65 3.76
N LYS A 370 -1.79 -23.31 4.91
CA LYS A 370 -1.85 -24.78 5.04
C LYS A 370 -2.97 -25.40 4.20
N GLN A 371 -4.13 -24.74 4.12
CA GLN A 371 -5.26 -25.19 3.31
C GLN A 371 -4.93 -25.25 1.81
N ARG A 372 -4.09 -24.34 1.31
CA ARG A 372 -3.88 -24.07 -0.13
C ARG A 372 -2.59 -24.64 -0.70
N VAL A 373 -1.54 -24.79 0.11
CA VAL A 373 -0.32 -25.52 -0.30
C VAL A 373 -0.66 -26.97 -0.66
N THR A 374 0.09 -27.58 -1.58
CA THR A 374 -0.25 -28.91 -2.12
C THR A 374 0.63 -30.04 -1.57
N GLU A 375 1.86 -29.76 -1.17
CA GLU A 375 2.82 -30.81 -0.76
C GLU A 375 2.70 -31.19 0.73
N ASP A 376 2.92 -32.48 1.04
CA ASP A 376 2.73 -33.03 2.39
C ASP A 376 3.74 -32.46 3.41
N ASP A 377 4.95 -32.10 2.98
CA ASP A 377 5.99 -31.52 3.84
C ASP A 377 5.68 -30.05 4.19
N GLN A 378 5.16 -29.29 3.22
CA GLN A 378 4.61 -27.95 3.44
C GLN A 378 3.52 -27.99 4.52
N LYS A 379 2.51 -28.85 4.34
CA LYS A 379 1.41 -29.05 5.31
C LYS A 379 1.92 -29.47 6.68
N SER A 380 2.83 -30.44 6.75
CA SER A 380 3.40 -30.95 8.01
C SER A 380 4.22 -29.88 8.76
N SER A 381 4.92 -29.00 8.03
CA SER A 381 5.68 -27.90 8.63
C SER A 381 4.77 -26.81 9.20
N LEU A 382 3.69 -26.46 8.48
CA LEU A 382 2.67 -25.53 8.95
C LEU A 382 1.89 -26.10 10.15
N GLU A 383 1.56 -27.40 10.16
CA GLU A 383 0.99 -28.08 11.34
C GLU A 383 1.91 -27.99 12.57
N SER A 384 3.22 -28.13 12.36
CA SER A 384 4.21 -28.03 13.44
C SER A 384 4.32 -26.61 13.97
N LEU A 385 4.20 -25.59 13.11
CA LEU A 385 4.14 -24.17 13.49
C LEU A 385 2.86 -23.85 14.28
N ILE A 386 1.69 -24.24 13.76
CA ILE A 386 0.39 -24.04 14.43
C ILE A 386 0.42 -24.66 15.83
N ALA A 387 0.87 -25.91 15.95
CA ALA A 387 1.00 -26.59 17.24
C ALA A 387 2.02 -25.91 18.18
N ALA A 388 3.09 -25.30 17.67
CA ALA A 388 4.01 -24.52 18.49
C ALA A 388 3.35 -23.22 18.99
N ILE A 389 2.54 -22.55 18.17
CA ILE A 389 1.78 -21.35 18.56
C ILE A 389 0.72 -21.70 19.62
N ASP A 390 0.00 -22.81 19.47
CA ASP A 390 -0.96 -23.29 20.48
C ASP A 390 -0.32 -23.58 21.85
N ASN A 391 0.98 -23.90 21.88
CA ASN A 391 1.74 -24.06 23.13
C ASN A 391 2.37 -22.76 23.64
N TYR A 392 2.44 -21.72 22.79
CA TYR A 392 2.98 -20.39 23.10
C TYR A 392 1.89 -19.45 23.65
N VAL A 393 0.69 -19.48 23.07
CA VAL A 393 -0.45 -18.67 23.53
C VAL A 393 -1.11 -19.34 24.75
N VAL A 394 -0.94 -18.73 25.93
CA VAL A 394 -1.47 -19.23 27.21
C VAL A 394 -2.95 -18.86 27.39
N TYR A 395 -3.35 -17.72 26.81
CA TYR A 395 -4.71 -17.22 26.74
C TYR A 395 -4.80 -16.08 25.73
N SER A 396 -5.87 -16.01 24.96
CA SER A 396 -6.17 -14.87 24.09
C SER A 396 -7.68 -14.68 24.03
N LYS A 397 -8.12 -13.42 23.89
CA LYS A 397 -9.50 -13.06 23.59
C LYS A 397 -9.58 -11.83 22.73
N GLU A 398 -10.70 -11.75 22.02
CA GLU A 398 -11.24 -10.57 21.36
C GLU A 398 -12.66 -10.29 21.90
N ASP A 399 -13.23 -9.13 21.55
CA ASP A 399 -14.52 -8.63 22.07
C ASP A 399 -15.75 -8.98 21.20
N GLY A 400 -15.55 -9.78 20.15
CA GLY A 400 -16.54 -10.17 19.15
C GLY A 400 -16.45 -9.39 17.85
N THR A 401 -15.54 -8.40 17.74
CA THR A 401 -15.37 -7.58 16.53
C THR A 401 -13.98 -7.67 15.89
N ARG A 402 -13.12 -8.61 16.34
CA ARG A 402 -11.81 -8.91 15.71
C ARG A 402 -11.62 -10.42 15.55
N PRO A 403 -12.50 -11.09 14.76
CA PRO A 403 -12.42 -12.54 14.56
C PRO A 403 -11.04 -12.96 14.04
N ASN A 404 -10.67 -14.20 14.33
CA ASN A 404 -9.37 -14.78 13.96
C ASN A 404 -8.13 -14.07 14.54
N SER A 405 -8.31 -13.21 15.56
CA SER A 405 -7.23 -12.77 16.46
C SER A 405 -6.97 -13.88 17.49
N TRP A 406 -5.91 -14.63 17.27
CA TRP A 406 -5.56 -15.84 18.02
C TRP A 406 -4.43 -15.61 19.04
N GLY A 407 -3.90 -14.39 19.15
CA GLY A 407 -3.07 -13.93 20.26
C GLY A 407 -1.58 -13.83 19.98
N VAL A 408 -1.15 -13.88 18.72
CA VAL A 408 0.21 -13.53 18.32
C VAL A 408 0.26 -13.09 16.87
N ALA A 409 0.60 -11.82 16.68
CA ALA A 409 0.83 -11.23 15.38
C ALA A 409 2.32 -11.29 14.97
N ILE A 410 2.60 -10.97 13.72
CA ILE A 410 3.95 -10.82 13.15
C ILE A 410 3.98 -9.59 12.23
N ASP A 411 5.12 -8.90 12.14
CA ASP A 411 5.32 -7.82 11.15
C ASP A 411 4.90 -8.29 9.74
N ALA A 412 4.04 -7.53 9.07
CA ALA A 412 3.47 -7.92 7.80
C ALA A 412 4.57 -8.12 6.73
N PRO A 413 4.49 -9.16 5.87
CA PRO A 413 5.58 -9.48 4.94
C PRO A 413 5.88 -8.35 3.96
N GLU A 414 4.88 -7.53 3.60
CA GLU A 414 5.05 -6.37 2.73
C GLU A 414 6.04 -5.33 3.32
N ASN A 415 6.08 -5.18 4.64
CA ASN A 415 6.92 -4.19 5.33
C ASN A 415 8.42 -4.46 5.19
N ALA A 416 8.83 -5.66 4.75
CA ALA A 416 10.23 -6.07 4.72
C ALA A 416 10.98 -5.77 3.42
N VAL A 417 10.31 -5.14 2.45
CA VAL A 417 10.83 -5.02 1.08
C VAL A 417 11.05 -3.56 0.65
N LYS A 418 10.77 -2.58 1.53
CA LYS A 418 11.15 -1.16 1.32
C LYS A 418 12.67 -1.04 1.02
N PRO A 419 13.12 -0.10 0.16
CA PRO A 419 14.48 -0.06 -0.38
C PRO A 419 15.60 -0.07 0.66
N ILE A 420 16.73 -0.69 0.34
CA ILE A 420 17.84 -0.95 1.29
C ILE A 420 18.58 0.35 1.62
N THR A 421 18.19 0.98 2.72
CA THR A 421 18.90 2.07 3.39
C THR A 421 19.45 1.60 4.74
N ALA A 422 20.25 2.44 5.41
CA ALA A 422 20.71 2.16 6.78
C ALA A 422 19.56 2.04 7.80
N LEU A 423 18.38 2.60 7.50
CA LEU A 423 17.16 2.41 8.29
C LEU A 423 16.54 1.03 8.01
N THR A 424 16.50 0.60 6.75
CA THR A 424 16.01 -0.73 6.38
C THR A 424 16.83 -1.85 7.03
N ASP A 425 18.16 -1.72 7.11
CA ASP A 425 19.02 -2.65 7.86
C ASP A 425 18.68 -2.67 9.37
N TYR A 426 18.35 -1.52 9.96
CA TYR A 426 17.93 -1.44 11.35
C TYR A 426 16.61 -2.18 11.60
N TYR A 427 15.55 -1.89 10.84
CA TYR A 427 14.26 -2.58 10.98
C TYR A 427 14.37 -4.09 10.66
N ASN A 428 15.19 -4.47 9.67
CA ASN A 428 15.50 -5.88 9.40
C ASN A 428 16.16 -6.58 10.60
N SER A 429 16.97 -5.88 11.40
CA SER A 429 17.58 -6.45 12.61
C SER A 429 16.58 -6.67 13.76
N LEU A 430 15.47 -5.91 13.78
CA LEU A 430 14.41 -6.04 14.78
C LEU A 430 13.52 -7.26 14.53
N ARG A 431 13.25 -7.60 13.26
CA ARG A 431 12.41 -8.74 12.82
C ARG A 431 12.77 -10.09 13.44
N VAL A 432 11.78 -10.98 13.54
CA VAL A 432 11.87 -12.31 14.16
C VAL A 432 13.09 -13.13 13.71
N SER A 433 13.46 -13.12 12.42
CA SER A 433 14.65 -13.81 11.90
C SER A 433 15.09 -13.32 10.52
N GLU A 434 16.34 -13.61 10.13
CA GLU A 434 16.82 -13.42 8.75
C GLU A 434 16.01 -14.22 7.71
N ASN A 435 15.40 -15.35 8.09
CA ASN A 435 14.60 -16.14 7.16
C ASN A 435 13.25 -15.47 6.88
N TRP A 436 12.71 -14.69 7.83
CA TRP A 436 11.51 -13.88 7.58
C TRP A 436 11.81 -12.79 6.56
N VAL A 437 12.93 -12.09 6.69
CA VAL A 437 13.40 -11.10 5.70
C VAL A 437 13.59 -11.74 4.32
N LYS A 438 14.28 -12.88 4.23
CA LYS A 438 14.51 -13.60 2.95
C LYS A 438 13.22 -14.12 2.32
N PHE A 439 12.31 -14.63 3.15
CA PHE A 439 10.98 -15.07 2.72
C PHE A 439 10.19 -13.91 2.15
N ALA A 440 10.10 -12.79 2.88
CA ALA A 440 9.33 -11.62 2.46
C ALA A 440 9.89 -10.98 1.19
N GLN A 441 11.21 -10.90 1.05
CA GLN A 441 11.87 -10.46 -0.20
C GLN A 441 11.55 -11.40 -1.37
N ALA A 442 11.68 -12.72 -1.18
CA ALA A 442 11.33 -13.69 -2.22
C ALA A 442 9.83 -13.69 -2.56
N TYR A 443 8.98 -13.44 -1.56
CA TYR A 443 7.54 -13.34 -1.70
C TYR A 443 7.15 -12.11 -2.50
N SER A 444 7.70 -10.93 -2.18
CA SER A 444 7.43 -9.71 -2.94
C SER A 444 7.95 -9.77 -4.36
N VAL A 445 9.10 -10.41 -4.64
CA VAL A 445 9.59 -10.63 -6.01
C VAL A 445 8.66 -11.56 -6.79
N ALA A 446 8.13 -12.61 -6.14
CA ALA A 446 7.17 -13.51 -6.78
C ALA A 446 5.81 -12.83 -6.98
N LYS A 447 5.38 -12.01 -6.03
CA LYS A 447 4.18 -11.15 -6.11
C LYS A 447 4.29 -10.20 -7.30
N SER A 448 5.32 -9.36 -7.36
CA SER A 448 5.57 -8.43 -8.47
C SER A 448 5.94 -9.10 -9.80
N SER A 449 6.05 -10.44 -9.85
CA SER A 449 6.20 -11.17 -11.11
C SER A 449 4.88 -11.47 -11.81
N ASP A 450 3.76 -11.32 -11.09
CA ASP A 450 2.44 -11.26 -11.71
C ASP A 450 2.16 -9.82 -12.16
N THR A 451 2.12 -9.61 -13.47
CA THR A 451 1.81 -8.34 -14.14
C THR A 451 0.55 -8.48 -14.99
N THR A 452 -0.31 -9.45 -14.66
CA THR A 452 -1.52 -9.76 -15.43
C THR A 452 -2.76 -9.52 -14.59
N ALA A 453 -3.56 -8.54 -14.98
CA ALA A 453 -4.85 -8.30 -14.34
C ALA A 453 -5.78 -9.52 -14.43
N PRO A 454 -6.62 -9.75 -13.40
CA PRO A 454 -7.67 -10.76 -13.45
C PRO A 454 -8.54 -10.65 -14.70
N THR A 455 -9.08 -11.76 -15.18
CA THR A 455 -9.92 -11.76 -16.40
C THR A 455 -11.40 -11.95 -16.08
N VAL A 456 -12.27 -11.05 -16.55
CA VAL A 456 -13.73 -11.21 -16.44
C VAL A 456 -14.21 -12.18 -17.52
N MET A 457 -14.46 -13.43 -17.13
CA MET A 457 -14.84 -14.52 -18.04
C MET A 457 -16.33 -14.56 -18.37
N ASN A 458 -17.16 -14.02 -17.48
CA ASN A 458 -18.61 -13.90 -17.67
C ASN A 458 -19.13 -12.76 -16.80
N TYR A 459 -20.10 -11.99 -17.33
CA TYR A 459 -20.78 -10.93 -16.59
C TYR A 459 -22.25 -10.86 -17.03
N VAL A 460 -23.19 -10.93 -16.08
CA VAL A 460 -24.64 -11.01 -16.35
C VAL A 460 -25.42 -10.18 -15.33
N THR A 461 -25.93 -9.02 -15.75
CA THR A 461 -26.63 -8.02 -14.93
C THR A 461 -28.10 -8.35 -14.61
N ASP A 462 -28.74 -9.21 -15.40
CA ASP A 462 -30.13 -9.66 -15.20
C ASP A 462 -30.22 -10.99 -14.40
N THR A 463 -29.36 -11.17 -13.40
CA THR A 463 -29.33 -12.40 -12.60
C THR A 463 -30.28 -12.31 -11.40
N ASN A 464 -30.99 -13.40 -11.10
CA ASN A 464 -31.73 -13.55 -9.84
C ASN A 464 -30.95 -14.50 -8.92
N ALA A 465 -30.71 -14.10 -7.68
CA ALA A 465 -30.06 -14.90 -6.64
C ALA A 465 -30.70 -16.29 -6.43
N ALA A 466 -31.95 -16.50 -6.83
CA ALA A 466 -32.60 -17.83 -6.90
C ALA A 466 -31.78 -18.88 -7.65
N ASN A 467 -31.04 -18.44 -8.66
CA ASN A 467 -30.32 -19.27 -9.62
C ASN A 467 -28.81 -19.35 -9.29
N VAL A 468 -28.40 -18.81 -8.13
CA VAL A 468 -27.00 -18.72 -7.71
C VAL A 468 -26.79 -19.62 -6.49
N SER A 469 -25.81 -20.51 -6.58
CA SER A 469 -25.36 -21.37 -5.47
C SER A 469 -24.28 -20.63 -4.67
N PHE A 470 -24.65 -20.03 -3.54
CA PHE A 470 -23.71 -19.32 -2.66
C PHE A 470 -22.81 -20.28 -1.89
N ASP A 471 -21.55 -19.88 -1.67
CA ASP A 471 -20.59 -20.72 -0.94
C ASP A 471 -21.08 -20.95 0.50
N GLU A 472 -21.24 -22.22 0.88
CA GLU A 472 -21.70 -22.61 2.22
C GLU A 472 -20.54 -22.61 3.23
N GLU A 473 -19.27 -22.70 2.79
CA GLU A 473 -18.11 -22.64 3.69
C GLU A 473 -17.78 -21.21 4.14
N TRP A 474 -18.19 -20.18 3.39
CA TRP A 474 -17.91 -18.78 3.73
C TRP A 474 -18.62 -18.28 5.02
N ASP A 475 -19.73 -18.91 5.41
CA ASP A 475 -20.42 -18.73 6.71
C ASP A 475 -20.11 -19.91 7.70
N GLU A 476 -19.44 -21.00 7.27
CA GLU A 476 -19.10 -22.18 8.10
C GLU A 476 -17.59 -22.38 8.42
N GLU A 477 -16.65 -21.54 7.93
CA GLU A 477 -15.20 -21.59 8.25
C GLU A 477 -14.87 -21.15 9.71
N TRP A 478 -15.83 -21.27 10.62
CA TRP A 478 -15.76 -20.82 12.01
C TRP A 478 -15.70 -22.04 12.94
N ASP A 479 -14.50 -22.62 13.12
CA ASP A 479 -14.32 -23.75 14.04
C ASP A 479 -14.61 -23.35 15.50
N THR A 480 -15.61 -23.98 16.09
CA THR A 480 -16.09 -23.72 17.45
C THR A 480 -15.39 -24.60 18.52
N SER A 481 -14.17 -25.06 18.24
CA SER A 481 -13.38 -25.95 19.10
C SER A 481 -13.00 -25.38 20.47
N TRP A 482 -13.23 -24.09 20.74
CA TRP A 482 -12.99 -23.45 22.04
C TRP A 482 -14.05 -23.72 23.13
N ALA A 483 -15.09 -24.51 22.85
CA ALA A 483 -16.03 -25.01 23.87
C ALA A 483 -15.46 -26.21 24.68
N GLY A 484 -14.20 -26.13 25.12
CA GLY A 484 -13.51 -27.14 25.93
C GLY A 484 -13.92 -27.17 27.41
N GLY A 485 -15.22 -27.13 27.70
CA GLY A 485 -15.77 -27.24 29.06
C GLY A 485 -16.20 -28.66 29.39
N GLU A 486 -15.60 -29.28 30.41
CA GLU A 486 -16.05 -30.57 30.93
C GLU A 486 -17.49 -30.47 31.48
N ASP A 487 -18.42 -31.26 30.94
CA ASP A 487 -19.50 -31.80 31.77
C ASP A 487 -19.98 -33.18 31.30
N THR A 488 -20.34 -34.03 32.25
CA THR A 488 -20.59 -35.46 32.03
C THR A 488 -22.09 -35.78 31.95
N ALA A 489 -22.55 -36.55 30.94
CA ALA A 489 -23.42 -37.74 31.13
C ALA A 489 -24.02 -38.36 29.84
N SER A 490 -24.05 -39.70 29.83
CA SER A 490 -25.03 -40.61 29.18
C SER A 490 -25.44 -40.38 27.71
N GLY A 491 -24.91 -41.24 26.84
CA GLY A 491 -25.31 -41.31 25.44
C GLY A 491 -26.58 -42.09 25.11
N GLU A 492 -26.86 -42.09 23.81
CA GLU A 492 -27.45 -43.20 23.03
C GLU A 492 -27.02 -43.00 21.56
N GLU A 493 -26.56 -44.05 20.89
CA GLU A 493 -26.26 -44.01 19.45
C GLU A 493 -27.58 -43.95 18.66
N SER A 494 -27.69 -43.05 17.68
CA SER A 494 -28.66 -43.22 16.60
C SER A 494 -28.03 -42.94 15.24
N THR A 495 -28.07 -43.95 14.38
CA THR A 495 -27.59 -43.90 12.99
C THR A 495 -28.62 -43.19 12.13
N ALA A 496 -28.23 -42.10 11.46
CA ALA A 496 -28.98 -41.50 10.36
C ALA A 496 -28.08 -41.43 9.12
N GLN A 497 -28.69 -41.65 7.97
CA GLN A 497 -28.03 -41.96 6.70
C GLN A 497 -28.08 -40.72 5.77
N GLU A 498 -27.14 -40.65 4.84
CA GLU A 498 -27.00 -39.60 3.80
C GLU A 498 -28.34 -39.16 3.18
N ASP A 499 -28.58 -37.84 3.14
CA ASP A 499 -29.53 -37.22 2.21
C ASP A 499 -28.95 -35.87 1.77
N SER A 500 -28.39 -35.82 0.55
CA SER A 500 -27.54 -34.74 0.06
C SER A 500 -28.26 -33.87 -0.99
N SER A 501 -29.49 -33.45 -0.69
CA SER A 501 -30.22 -32.48 -1.50
C SER A 501 -31.30 -31.76 -0.70
N ILE A 502 -31.06 -30.49 -0.35
CA ILE A 502 -32.10 -29.55 0.07
C ILE A 502 -32.14 -28.44 -0.96
N LEU A 503 -33.18 -28.44 -1.80
CA LEU A 503 -33.48 -27.35 -2.73
C LEU A 503 -34.26 -26.26 -2.01
N CYS A 504 -33.94 -24.99 -2.31
CA CYS A 504 -34.66 -23.82 -1.82
C CYS A 504 -35.99 -23.61 -2.58
N GLU A 505 -36.97 -24.53 -2.48
CA GLU A 505 -38.29 -24.37 -3.12
C GLU A 505 -39.47 -24.20 -2.14
N ASP A 506 -40.17 -23.09 -2.34
CA ASP A 506 -41.62 -22.86 -2.22
C ASP A 506 -42.42 -23.29 -0.97
N GLU A 507 -42.80 -22.30 -0.14
CA GLU A 507 -44.23 -22.11 0.22
C GLU A 507 -44.62 -20.66 0.62
N LEU A 508 -44.34 -19.66 -0.23
CA LEU A 508 -44.86 -18.28 -0.05
C LEU A 508 -46.37 -18.19 -0.39
N SER A 509 -47.21 -18.71 0.51
CA SER A 509 -48.67 -18.77 0.34
C SER A 509 -49.36 -17.40 0.16
N THR A 510 -50.39 -17.42 -0.69
CA THR A 510 -50.83 -16.31 -1.58
C THR A 510 -51.65 -15.16 -0.97
N GLU A 511 -51.56 -14.92 0.35
CA GLU A 511 -52.18 -13.76 1.01
C GLU A 511 -51.21 -12.89 1.85
N ARG A 512 -49.92 -13.27 1.97
CA ARG A 512 -48.90 -12.37 2.55
C ARG A 512 -48.24 -11.43 1.54
N SER A 513 -48.05 -11.88 0.29
CA SER A 513 -47.39 -11.13 -0.79
C SER A 513 -48.09 -9.79 -1.12
N LYS A 514 -49.42 -9.71 -0.94
CA LYS A 514 -50.18 -8.44 -1.12
C LYS A 514 -50.01 -7.42 0.01
N ARG A 515 -49.30 -7.76 1.09
CA ARG A 515 -49.01 -6.86 2.21
C ARG A 515 -47.57 -6.31 2.19
N ALA A 516 -46.66 -6.98 1.48
CA ALA A 516 -45.27 -6.55 1.27
C ALA A 516 -45.17 -5.30 0.38
N LEU A 517 -46.04 -5.18 -0.64
CA LEU A 517 -46.17 -4.05 -1.59
C LEU A 517 -46.53 -2.68 -0.97
N ARG A 518 -46.37 -2.48 0.35
CA ARG A 518 -46.71 -1.21 1.02
C ARG A 518 -45.65 -0.72 2.01
N TYR A 519 -44.54 -1.45 2.16
CA TYR A 519 -43.42 -1.12 3.04
C TYR A 519 -42.12 -1.72 2.48
N LEU A 520 -41.66 -1.22 1.33
CA LEU A 520 -40.31 -1.47 0.80
C LEU A 520 -39.71 -0.12 0.46
N PRO A 521 -38.63 0.21 1.16
CA PRO A 521 -37.32 0.30 0.51
C PRO A 521 -36.20 -0.39 1.30
N PHE A 522 -35.04 -0.61 0.66
CA PHE A 522 -33.76 -0.93 1.29
C PHE A 522 -33.11 0.44 1.66
N LEU A 523 -31.80 0.72 1.53
CA LEU A 523 -30.59 -0.11 1.63
C LEU A 523 -30.51 -0.61 3.08
N ILE A 524 -31.35 -1.58 3.43
CA ILE A 524 -31.43 -2.10 4.79
C ILE A 524 -30.97 -3.54 4.84
N GLY A 525 -29.84 -3.74 5.50
CA GLY A 525 -29.22 -5.04 5.75
C GLY A 525 -28.62 -5.65 4.48
N ASP A 526 -27.31 -5.88 4.58
CA ASP A 526 -26.49 -6.86 3.85
C ASP A 526 -27.10 -8.30 3.81
N ARG A 527 -28.25 -8.49 4.47
CA ARG A 527 -28.93 -9.76 4.71
C ARG A 527 -30.46 -9.69 4.57
N ARG A 528 -31.11 -8.60 4.11
CA ARG A 528 -32.61 -8.53 4.10
C ARG A 528 -33.33 -9.52 3.19
N ASN A 529 -32.62 -10.08 2.21
CA ASN A 529 -33.11 -11.20 1.43
C ASN A 529 -32.64 -12.55 1.97
N THR A 530 -31.78 -12.65 2.98
CA THR A 530 -31.40 -13.97 3.51
C THR A 530 -32.53 -14.60 4.33
N VAL A 531 -32.93 -15.83 3.98
CA VAL A 531 -33.94 -16.60 4.71
C VAL A 531 -33.25 -17.65 5.58
N LYS A 532 -33.15 -17.40 6.89
CA LYS A 532 -32.64 -18.40 7.87
C LYS A 532 -33.61 -19.58 7.97
N VAL A 533 -33.29 -20.71 7.32
CA VAL A 533 -34.02 -21.98 7.47
C VAL A 533 -33.56 -22.65 8.77
N LYS A 534 -34.51 -22.96 9.64
CA LYS A 534 -34.22 -23.55 10.95
C LYS A 534 -34.06 -25.07 10.83
N THR A 535 -32.83 -25.56 10.83
CA THR A 535 -32.51 -26.97 11.12
C THR A 535 -31.75 -27.08 12.44
N ASP A 536 -31.85 -28.23 13.12
CA ASP A 536 -31.23 -28.40 14.43
C ASP A 536 -29.72 -28.69 14.26
N ARG A 537 -28.92 -27.63 14.45
CA ARG A 537 -27.47 -27.42 14.22
C ARG A 537 -27.19 -26.68 12.90
N ASN A 538 -26.29 -25.69 13.01
CA ASN A 538 -25.84 -24.72 12.01
C ASN A 538 -26.95 -23.78 11.48
N ALA A 539 -26.68 -22.47 11.55
CA ALA A 539 -27.62 -21.42 11.12
C ALA A 539 -27.15 -20.85 9.77
N ARG A 540 -27.55 -21.50 8.67
CA ARG A 540 -27.13 -21.11 7.31
C ARG A 540 -27.81 -19.82 6.83
N GLY A 541 -27.03 -18.95 6.19
CA GLY A 541 -27.53 -17.86 5.36
C GLY A 541 -27.86 -18.34 3.95
N CYS A 542 -28.98 -17.90 3.37
CA CYS A 542 -29.36 -18.19 1.98
C CYS A 542 -30.08 -16.99 1.37
N VAL A 543 -29.52 -16.33 0.34
CA VAL A 543 -30.12 -15.17 -0.34
C VAL A 543 -31.47 -15.54 -0.98
N SER A 544 -32.49 -14.66 -0.90
CA SER A 544 -33.83 -15.00 -1.39
C SER A 544 -33.88 -15.04 -2.90
N GLY A 545 -34.67 -15.98 -3.42
CA GLY A 545 -34.91 -16.18 -4.84
C GLY A 545 -35.74 -15.11 -5.56
N ALA A 546 -35.71 -13.88 -5.07
CA ALA A 546 -36.32 -12.71 -5.71
C ALA A 546 -35.36 -11.51 -5.82
N THR A 547 -34.08 -11.68 -5.48
CA THR A 547 -33.08 -10.60 -5.52
C THR A 547 -32.50 -10.49 -6.92
N ALA A 548 -32.81 -9.40 -7.63
CA ALA A 548 -32.11 -9.04 -8.87
C ALA A 548 -30.71 -8.51 -8.55
N GLY A 549 -29.77 -8.69 -9.49
CA GLY A 549 -28.40 -8.27 -9.35
C GLY A 549 -27.50 -8.84 -10.44
N ALA A 550 -26.22 -8.48 -10.42
CA ALA A 550 -25.25 -8.97 -11.38
C ALA A 550 -24.47 -10.18 -10.85
N LEU A 551 -24.03 -11.03 -11.77
CA LEU A 551 -23.13 -12.16 -11.52
C LEU A 551 -21.89 -12.00 -12.40
N ALA A 552 -20.71 -11.96 -11.80
CA ALA A 552 -19.42 -11.91 -12.51
C ALA A 552 -18.61 -13.16 -12.21
N THR A 553 -17.72 -13.56 -13.12
CA THR A 553 -16.73 -14.62 -12.88
C THR A 553 -15.36 -14.10 -13.26
N PHE A 554 -14.52 -13.90 -12.26
CA PHE A 554 -13.13 -13.50 -12.37
C PHE A 554 -12.27 -14.76 -12.44
N GLN A 555 -11.43 -14.87 -13.45
CA GLN A 555 -10.43 -15.92 -13.56
C GLN A 555 -9.06 -15.32 -13.30
N ASP A 556 -8.52 -15.64 -12.14
CA ASP A 556 -7.15 -15.35 -11.73
C ASP A 556 -6.72 -16.30 -10.60
N PRO A 557 -5.51 -16.90 -10.62
CA PRO A 557 -5.06 -17.80 -9.55
C PRO A 557 -4.67 -17.05 -8.25
N ASN A 558 -4.49 -15.74 -8.32
CA ASN A 558 -4.01 -14.85 -7.26
C ASN A 558 -5.07 -13.83 -6.80
N LEU A 559 -6.32 -13.95 -7.26
CA LEU A 559 -7.46 -13.08 -6.90
C LEU A 559 -7.53 -12.84 -5.38
N SER A 560 -7.44 -11.58 -4.97
CA SER A 560 -7.31 -11.16 -3.58
C SER A 560 -8.57 -10.48 -3.04
N LEU A 561 -9.19 -9.62 -3.85
CA LEU A 561 -10.33 -8.77 -3.49
C LEU A 561 -11.34 -8.75 -4.65
N VAL A 562 -12.63 -8.81 -4.31
CA VAL A 562 -13.72 -8.42 -5.23
C VAL A 562 -14.73 -7.57 -4.47
N ARG A 563 -14.93 -6.33 -4.93
CA ARG A 563 -15.89 -5.36 -4.36
C ARG A 563 -16.83 -4.86 -5.46
N THR A 564 -18.00 -4.35 -5.07
CA THR A 564 -18.91 -3.64 -5.97
C THR A 564 -18.87 -2.16 -5.67
N ILE A 565 -18.53 -1.37 -6.67
CA ILE A 565 -18.38 0.07 -6.56
C ILE A 565 -19.57 0.72 -7.28
N TYR A 566 -20.33 1.53 -6.55
CA TYR A 566 -21.43 2.33 -7.06
C TYR A 566 -20.99 3.80 -7.08
N GLY A 567 -21.28 4.48 -8.18
CA GLY A 567 -20.80 5.83 -8.41
C GLY A 567 -21.55 6.58 -9.49
N ILE A 568 -20.98 7.72 -9.87
CA ILE A 568 -21.38 8.52 -11.02
C ILE A 568 -20.21 8.48 -12.00
N ALA A 569 -20.42 8.00 -13.23
CA ALA A 569 -19.39 8.03 -14.26
C ALA A 569 -19.53 9.31 -15.09
N GLU A 570 -18.42 10.01 -15.27
CA GLU A 570 -18.34 11.28 -16.00
C GLU A 570 -17.24 11.17 -17.08
N GLU A 571 -17.56 11.58 -18.31
CA GLU A 571 -16.63 11.55 -19.44
C GLU A 571 -15.80 12.85 -19.48
N TYR A 572 -14.47 12.71 -19.45
CA TYR A 572 -13.48 13.78 -19.58
C TYR A 572 -12.56 13.52 -20.79
N GLU A 573 -11.73 14.50 -21.16
CA GLU A 573 -10.78 14.36 -22.28
C GLU A 573 -9.74 13.24 -22.04
N GLU A 574 -9.41 12.97 -20.77
CA GLU A 574 -8.42 11.97 -20.33
C GLU A 574 -9.02 10.57 -20.05
N GLY A 575 -10.35 10.41 -20.10
CA GLY A 575 -11.03 9.15 -19.83
C GLY A 575 -12.37 9.31 -19.10
N THR A 576 -13.00 8.18 -18.77
CA THR A 576 -14.25 8.13 -18.01
C THR A 576 -13.92 7.90 -16.54
N TYR A 577 -14.20 8.87 -15.67
CA TYR A 577 -13.91 8.75 -14.24
C TYR A 577 -15.15 8.30 -13.49
N LEU A 578 -15.04 7.27 -12.65
CA LEU A 578 -16.12 6.83 -11.76
C LEU A 578 -15.90 7.43 -10.36
N SER A 579 -16.64 8.48 -10.04
CA SER A 579 -16.65 9.06 -8.70
C SER A 579 -17.39 8.14 -7.74
N VAL A 580 -16.69 7.64 -6.71
CA VAL A 580 -17.22 6.66 -5.77
C VAL A 580 -18.25 7.29 -4.83
N ILE A 581 -19.41 6.65 -4.74
CA ILE A 581 -20.52 7.01 -3.85
C ILE A 581 -20.68 5.97 -2.74
N ALA A 582 -20.52 4.70 -3.08
CA ALA A 582 -20.69 3.58 -2.15
C ALA A 582 -19.88 2.37 -2.60
N GLU A 583 -19.20 1.72 -1.66
CA GLU A 583 -18.62 0.40 -1.88
C GLU A 583 -19.34 -0.64 -1.04
N LEU A 584 -19.76 -1.73 -1.70
CA LEU A 584 -20.38 -2.88 -1.07
C LEU A 584 -19.57 -4.14 -1.40
N ASN A 585 -19.58 -5.11 -0.49
CA ASN A 585 -18.91 -6.38 -0.72
C ASN A 585 -19.61 -7.17 -1.84
N ALA A 586 -18.85 -7.92 -2.64
CA ALA A 586 -19.40 -8.86 -3.62
C ALA A 586 -19.44 -10.26 -2.98
N TYR A 587 -20.57 -10.97 -3.07
CA TYR A 587 -20.73 -12.24 -2.38
C TYR A 587 -20.17 -13.41 -3.20
N PRO A 588 -19.21 -14.20 -2.69
CA PRO A 588 -18.70 -15.36 -3.39
C PRO A 588 -19.74 -16.47 -3.54
N THR A 589 -19.56 -17.30 -4.55
CA THR A 589 -20.43 -18.44 -4.87
C THR A 589 -19.66 -19.77 -4.79
N GLN A 590 -20.37 -20.90 -4.81
CA GLN A 590 -19.76 -22.25 -4.87
C GLN A 590 -18.93 -22.48 -6.15
N VAL A 591 -19.02 -21.58 -7.13
CA VAL A 591 -18.16 -21.56 -8.30
C VAL A 591 -16.97 -20.66 -7.98
N GLU A 592 -15.78 -21.25 -7.95
CA GLU A 592 -14.52 -20.55 -7.71
C GLU A 592 -14.36 -19.34 -8.66
N GLY A 593 -13.99 -18.19 -8.11
CA GLY A 593 -13.86 -16.92 -8.86
C GLY A 593 -15.19 -16.24 -9.24
N GLN A 594 -16.35 -16.84 -8.95
CA GLN A 594 -17.66 -16.25 -9.27
C GLN A 594 -18.30 -15.55 -8.07
N TYR A 595 -18.76 -14.33 -8.32
CA TYR A 595 -19.31 -13.40 -7.32
C TYR A 595 -20.66 -12.83 -7.79
N PHE A 596 -21.56 -12.63 -6.85
CA PHE A 596 -22.86 -12.00 -7.05
C PHE A 596 -22.92 -10.65 -6.32
N THR A 597 -23.50 -9.64 -6.96
CA THR A 597 -23.83 -8.36 -6.31
C THR A 597 -25.31 -8.03 -6.52
N PRO A 598 -26.04 -7.62 -5.48
CA PRO A 598 -27.43 -7.21 -5.60
C PRO A 598 -27.55 -5.87 -6.31
N GLU A 599 -28.69 -5.63 -6.94
CA GLU A 599 -29.04 -4.29 -7.42
C GLU A 599 -29.22 -3.32 -6.24
N TRP A 600 -28.58 -2.15 -6.32
CA TRP A 600 -28.68 -1.10 -5.30
C TRP A 600 -29.91 -0.23 -5.51
N ASP A 601 -30.68 0.05 -4.45
CA ASP A 601 -31.93 0.83 -4.54
C ASP A 601 -31.74 2.35 -4.40
N GLN A 602 -30.55 2.85 -4.72
CA GLN A 602 -30.15 4.27 -4.70
C GLN A 602 -30.21 4.94 -3.31
N ARG A 603 -30.12 4.15 -2.24
CA ARG A 603 -30.17 4.65 -0.87
C ARG A 603 -28.84 4.54 -0.17
N TRP A 604 -28.50 5.58 0.60
CA TRP A 604 -27.25 5.63 1.33
C TRP A 604 -27.38 6.34 2.68
N TYR A 605 -26.33 6.24 3.49
CA TYR A 605 -26.25 6.95 4.75
C TYR A 605 -25.96 8.42 4.54
N THR A 606 -26.68 9.23 5.31
CA THR A 606 -26.52 10.68 5.38
C THR A 606 -26.41 11.09 6.84
N ILE A 607 -25.66 12.15 7.12
CA ILE A 607 -25.49 12.72 8.45
C ILE A 607 -26.07 14.13 8.50
N LYS A 608 -26.64 14.50 9.64
CA LYS A 608 -27.24 15.80 9.84
C LYS A 608 -26.71 16.42 11.13
N VAL A 609 -25.88 17.43 10.99
CA VAL A 609 -25.12 18.04 12.11
C VAL A 609 -25.48 19.50 12.39
N ASN A 610 -26.15 20.25 11.50
CA ASN A 610 -26.41 21.68 11.73
C ASN A 610 -27.68 22.32 11.15
N THR A 611 -28.37 21.70 10.21
CA THR A 611 -29.60 22.23 9.60
C THR A 611 -30.64 21.12 9.37
N ASN A 612 -31.66 21.39 8.55
CA ASN A 612 -32.64 20.37 8.11
C ASN A 612 -32.18 19.59 6.86
N GLU A 613 -31.01 19.89 6.32
CA GLU A 613 -30.44 19.23 5.15
C GLU A 613 -29.51 18.10 5.62
N SER A 614 -29.58 16.97 4.91
CA SER A 614 -28.80 15.77 5.21
C SER A 614 -27.59 15.76 4.28
N ILE A 615 -26.39 15.58 4.84
CA ILE A 615 -25.12 15.55 4.12
C ILE A 615 -24.84 14.10 3.72
N PHE A 616 -24.55 13.87 2.45
CA PHE A 616 -24.11 12.58 1.95
C PHE A 616 -22.76 12.19 2.57
N MET A 617 -22.61 10.93 3.00
CA MET A 617 -21.35 10.40 3.49
C MET A 617 -20.79 9.38 2.49
N PRO A 618 -19.60 9.62 1.91
CA PRO A 618 -18.87 8.61 1.17
C PRO A 618 -18.37 7.59 2.19
N LEU A 619 -18.77 6.33 2.03
CA LEU A 619 -18.39 5.26 2.95
C LEU A 619 -18.09 3.99 2.15
N TYR A 620 -17.07 3.27 2.57
CA TYR A 620 -16.75 1.94 2.10
C TYR A 620 -17.08 0.89 3.17
N PHE A 621 -17.45 -0.31 2.74
CA PHE A 621 -17.59 -1.45 3.63
C PHE A 621 -16.21 -1.88 4.13
N GLU A 622 -16.05 -2.04 5.44
CA GLU A 622 -14.80 -2.45 6.06
C GLU A 622 -14.85 -3.88 6.61
N ASP A 623 -15.91 -4.21 7.37
CA ASP A 623 -16.00 -5.48 8.11
C ASP A 623 -17.46 -5.85 8.45
N GLN A 624 -17.70 -7.10 8.82
CA GLN A 624 -18.98 -7.57 9.39
C GLN A 624 -18.76 -8.60 10.49
N TYR A 625 -19.38 -8.38 11.64
CA TYR A 625 -19.35 -9.31 12.78
C TYR A 625 -20.76 -9.71 13.25
N GLN A 626 -20.84 -10.68 14.17
CA GLN A 626 -22.09 -11.11 14.79
C GLN A 626 -22.00 -11.06 16.32
N GLU A 627 -23.00 -10.45 16.96
CA GLU A 627 -23.13 -10.38 18.41
C GLU A 627 -24.59 -10.69 18.79
N ASP A 628 -24.80 -11.51 19.84
CA ASP A 628 -26.13 -11.92 20.30
C ASP A 628 -27.10 -12.46 19.22
N ARG A 629 -26.52 -12.98 18.11
CA ARG A 629 -27.18 -13.46 16.87
C ARG A 629 -27.77 -12.36 15.98
N GLN A 630 -27.47 -11.10 16.26
CA GLN A 630 -27.62 -9.98 15.34
C GLN A 630 -26.32 -9.83 14.53
N THR A 631 -26.46 -9.38 13.29
CA THR A 631 -25.32 -9.07 12.42
C THR A 631 -25.10 -7.57 12.42
N TYR A 632 -23.83 -7.16 12.48
CA TYR A 632 -23.40 -5.77 12.43
C TYR A 632 -22.41 -5.57 11.28
N SER A 633 -22.73 -4.68 10.35
CA SER A 633 -21.80 -4.24 9.30
C SER A 633 -21.10 -2.96 9.74
N VAL A 634 -19.81 -2.85 9.42
CA VAL A 634 -18.98 -1.69 9.67
C VAL A 634 -18.71 -0.98 8.35
N TYR A 635 -19.00 0.32 8.33
CA TYR A 635 -18.70 1.21 7.21
C TYR A 635 -17.75 2.30 7.69
N VAL A 636 -16.78 2.67 6.86
CA VAL A 636 -15.80 3.72 7.20
C VAL A 636 -15.72 4.73 6.06
N GLY A 637 -15.47 6.00 6.38
CA GLY A 637 -15.14 7.03 5.41
C GLY A 637 -14.05 7.97 5.95
N GLU A 638 -13.23 8.49 5.04
CA GLU A 638 -12.16 9.44 5.37
C GLU A 638 -12.75 10.85 5.58
N ILE A 639 -12.34 11.52 6.66
CA ILE A 639 -12.72 12.88 6.98
C ILE A 639 -11.54 13.72 7.47
N ASP A 640 -11.58 15.01 7.15
CA ASP A 640 -10.85 16.02 7.94
C ASP A 640 -11.70 16.37 9.16
N TYR A 641 -11.16 16.12 10.35
CA TYR A 641 -11.80 16.43 11.62
C TYR A 641 -11.16 17.66 12.28
N TYR A 642 -11.99 18.66 12.53
CA TYR A 642 -11.60 19.93 13.14
C TYR A 642 -12.10 19.98 14.59
N ASP A 643 -11.29 19.50 15.53
CA ASP A 643 -11.60 19.50 16.96
C ASP A 643 -11.73 20.94 17.50
N SER A 644 -12.92 21.33 17.95
CA SER A 644 -13.19 22.72 18.34
C SER A 644 -12.50 23.18 19.63
N GLU A 645 -11.93 22.25 20.38
CA GLU A 645 -11.17 22.52 21.60
C GLU A 645 -9.65 22.65 21.33
N LYS A 646 -9.20 22.31 20.11
CA LYS A 646 -7.79 22.31 19.69
C LYS A 646 -7.40 23.63 19.01
N ASN A 647 -6.24 24.17 19.41
CA ASN A 647 -5.70 25.41 18.83
C ASN A 647 -4.67 25.11 17.74
N TYR A 648 -5.15 24.83 16.52
CA TYR A 648 -4.30 24.52 15.36
C TYR A 648 -3.30 25.64 15.00
N GLU A 649 -3.66 26.92 15.19
CA GLU A 649 -2.74 28.05 14.96
C GLU A 649 -1.49 27.99 15.87
N ALA A 650 -1.65 27.50 17.11
CA ALA A 650 -0.54 27.33 18.04
C ALA A 650 0.34 26.10 17.74
N LEU A 651 -0.13 25.17 16.90
CA LEU A 651 0.59 23.97 16.49
C LEU A 651 1.41 24.18 15.19
N GLY A 652 1.20 25.29 14.48
CA GLY A 652 2.05 25.70 13.35
C GLY A 652 1.74 25.02 12.01
N TYR A 653 0.59 24.36 11.87
CA TYR A 653 0.17 23.74 10.61
C TYR A 653 -0.37 24.78 9.60
N ASN A 654 -0.09 24.56 8.31
CA ASN A 654 -0.67 25.35 7.22
C ASN A 654 -2.14 24.99 6.92
N PHE A 655 -2.57 23.78 7.30
CA PHE A 655 -3.94 23.28 7.18
C PHE A 655 -4.41 22.81 8.57
N PRO A 656 -5.52 23.33 9.11
CA PRO A 656 -5.85 23.19 10.54
C PRO A 656 -6.84 22.04 10.84
N ALA A 657 -6.56 20.82 10.36
CA ALA A 657 -7.37 19.63 10.57
C ALA A 657 -6.54 18.46 11.14
N ASP A 658 -7.20 17.47 11.72
CA ASP A 658 -6.66 16.13 11.94
C ASP A 658 -7.28 15.15 10.93
N TYR A 659 -6.47 14.37 10.23
CA TYR A 659 -6.95 13.23 9.44
C TYR A 659 -7.69 12.24 10.34
N ALA A 660 -8.86 11.75 9.93
CA ALA A 660 -9.63 10.81 10.73
C ALA A 660 -10.56 9.90 9.94
N LEU A 661 -10.78 8.71 10.49
CA LEU A 661 -11.75 7.73 10.00
C LEU A 661 -13.09 7.91 10.71
N LEU A 662 -14.17 8.21 9.98
CA LEU A 662 -15.54 8.10 10.49
C LEU A 662 -16.02 6.66 10.32
N ARG A 663 -16.09 5.90 11.42
CA ARG A 663 -16.61 4.52 11.47
C ARG A 663 -18.07 4.52 11.91
N LEU A 664 -18.95 3.83 11.18
CA LEU A 664 -20.34 3.55 11.52
C LEU A 664 -20.56 2.05 11.74
N VAL A 665 -21.26 1.68 12.81
CA VAL A 665 -21.70 0.31 13.08
C VAL A 665 -23.21 0.21 12.87
N VAL A 666 -23.61 -0.69 11.98
CA VAL A 666 -24.95 -0.77 11.39
C VAL A 666 -25.56 -2.14 11.68
N ASP A 667 -26.76 -2.19 12.27
CA ASP A 667 -27.45 -3.45 12.56
C ASP A 667 -28.13 -4.10 11.33
N GLU A 668 -28.69 -5.31 11.50
CA GLU A 668 -29.48 -6.01 10.47
C GLU A 668 -30.74 -5.24 10.00
N ASN A 669 -31.13 -4.16 10.69
CA ASN A 669 -32.21 -3.25 10.34
C ASN A 669 -31.71 -1.91 9.75
N SER A 670 -30.40 -1.80 9.49
CA SER A 670 -29.70 -0.60 9.05
C SER A 670 -30.01 0.66 9.86
N ALA A 671 -30.22 0.47 11.16
CA ALA A 671 -30.00 1.53 12.13
C ALA A 671 -28.50 1.63 12.39
N VAL A 672 -27.95 2.85 12.31
CA VAL A 672 -26.65 3.15 12.90
C VAL A 672 -26.80 3.01 14.41
N THR A 673 -26.10 2.04 14.99
CA THR A 673 -26.17 1.69 16.42
C THR A 673 -25.02 2.32 17.21
N GLN A 674 -23.88 2.51 16.57
CA GLN A 674 -22.71 3.21 17.10
C GLN A 674 -22.03 3.96 15.94
N TYR A 675 -21.36 5.06 16.26
CA TYR A 675 -20.45 5.74 15.35
C TYR A 675 -19.24 6.25 16.13
N GLY A 676 -18.15 6.56 15.43
CA GLY A 676 -16.93 7.05 16.03
C GLY A 676 -15.98 7.69 15.01
N ILE A 677 -15.13 8.59 15.49
CA ILE A 677 -14.09 9.27 14.71
C ILE A 677 -12.74 8.89 15.28
N GLN A 678 -11.92 8.15 14.54
CA GLN A 678 -10.57 7.79 14.95
C GLN A 678 -9.57 8.66 14.18
N THR A 679 -8.99 9.66 14.87
CA THR A 679 -7.94 10.51 14.29
C THR A 679 -6.67 9.70 14.07
N TYR A 680 -5.87 10.05 13.07
CA TYR A 680 -4.58 9.41 12.83
C TYR A 680 -3.51 10.38 12.34
N LYS A 681 -2.25 9.93 12.34
CA LYS A 681 -1.10 10.67 11.83
C LYS A 681 -0.31 9.80 10.87
N LEU A 682 0.04 10.34 9.70
CA LEU A 682 1.06 9.77 8.84
C LEU A 682 2.45 10.09 9.43
N GLN A 683 3.21 9.05 9.74
CA GLN A 683 4.62 9.15 10.13
C GLN A 683 5.49 8.52 9.05
N PHE A 684 6.45 9.27 8.55
CA PHE A 684 7.43 8.78 7.58
C PHE A 684 8.68 8.30 8.32
N ARG A 685 9.38 7.27 7.80
CA ARG A 685 10.61 6.73 8.39
C ARG A 685 11.83 7.63 8.15
N ASP A 686 11.98 8.16 6.93
CA ASP A 686 12.92 9.24 6.58
C ASP A 686 12.28 10.23 5.59
N ASP A 687 13.07 11.04 4.90
CA ASP A 687 12.59 12.10 3.99
C ASP A 687 12.34 11.56 2.56
N ASN A 688 12.67 10.29 2.30
CA ASN A 688 12.42 9.55 1.04
C ASN A 688 11.41 8.40 1.23
N ASP A 689 10.80 8.27 2.41
CA ASP A 689 9.67 7.36 2.63
C ASP A 689 8.41 8.10 2.20
N GLU A 690 7.95 7.87 0.98
CA GLU A 690 6.80 8.56 0.38
C GLU A 690 5.45 7.98 0.86
N GLU A 691 5.45 6.72 1.31
CA GLU A 691 4.25 6.01 1.82
C GLU A 691 3.99 6.26 3.31
N GLY A 692 5.06 6.31 4.11
CA GLY A 692 4.99 6.38 5.57
C GLY A 692 4.36 5.15 6.24
N TYR A 693 3.85 5.38 7.45
CA TYR A 693 3.01 4.47 8.23
C TYR A 693 1.99 5.28 9.05
N ILE A 694 0.82 4.69 9.31
CA ILE A 694 -0.23 5.36 10.08
C ILE A 694 -0.07 5.03 11.57
N LEU A 695 -0.05 6.08 12.40
CA LEU A 695 -0.35 6.02 13.82
C LEU A 695 -1.80 6.43 14.05
N ILE A 696 -2.68 5.45 14.21
CA ILE A 696 -4.09 5.67 14.58
C ILE A 696 -4.13 6.01 16.07
N ASP A 697 -4.83 7.08 16.43
CA ASP A 697 -5.08 7.46 17.81
C ASP A 697 -5.90 6.37 18.49
N LYS A 698 -5.51 6.02 19.73
CA LYS A 698 -6.28 5.08 20.57
C LYS A 698 -7.74 5.51 20.79
N THR A 699 -8.07 6.79 20.57
CA THR A 699 -9.39 7.35 20.87
C THR A 699 -10.39 7.30 19.72
N THR A 700 -11.54 6.70 20.00
CA THR A 700 -12.77 6.95 19.25
C THR A 700 -13.44 8.22 19.78
N LYS A 701 -13.39 9.31 19.00
CA LYS A 701 -14.07 10.57 19.29
C LYS A 701 -15.52 10.57 18.79
N ILE A 702 -16.34 11.49 19.30
CA ILE A 702 -17.68 11.79 18.80
C ILE A 702 -17.80 13.30 18.49
N LEU A 703 -18.67 13.68 17.55
CA LEU A 703 -18.89 15.08 17.19
C LEU A 703 -19.47 15.89 18.36
N LYS A 704 -18.80 16.99 18.71
CA LYS A 704 -19.26 18.00 19.68
C LYS A 704 -19.75 19.25 18.95
N PRO A 705 -20.62 20.07 19.57
CA PRO A 705 -21.00 21.37 19.01
C PRO A 705 -19.79 22.30 18.81
N ARG A 706 -19.68 22.87 17.60
CA ARG A 706 -18.58 23.65 17.00
C ARG A 706 -17.43 22.87 16.38
N ASP A 707 -17.36 21.56 16.56
CA ASP A 707 -16.44 20.76 15.75
C ASP A 707 -16.81 20.93 14.28
N LYS A 708 -15.87 20.68 13.37
CA LYS A 708 -16.17 20.68 11.93
C LYS A 708 -15.69 19.40 11.29
N ILE A 709 -16.37 19.04 10.22
CA ILE A 709 -16.05 17.87 9.41
C ILE A 709 -16.06 18.23 7.93
N GLN A 710 -15.22 17.56 7.18
CA GLN A 710 -15.21 17.59 5.72
C GLN A 710 -14.99 16.17 5.21
N PHE A 711 -15.81 15.75 4.23
CA PHE A 711 -15.78 14.39 3.71
C PHE A 711 -14.92 14.27 2.46
N PHE A 712 -14.15 13.19 2.38
CA PHE A 712 -13.38 12.80 1.21
C PHE A 712 -14.01 11.58 0.54
N THR A 713 -14.05 11.58 -0.79
CA THR A 713 -14.21 10.36 -1.59
C THR A 713 -13.04 10.23 -2.53
N TYR A 714 -13.05 9.22 -3.39
CA TYR A 714 -12.10 9.12 -4.48
C TYR A 714 -12.79 8.79 -5.81
N ALA A 715 -12.04 8.91 -6.90
CA ALA A 715 -12.42 8.42 -8.22
C ALA A 715 -11.24 7.64 -8.83
N PHE A 716 -11.54 6.83 -9.82
CA PHE A 716 -10.54 6.18 -10.66
C PHE A 716 -10.98 6.26 -12.12
N ASN A 717 -10.01 6.27 -13.02
CA ASN A 717 -10.24 6.28 -14.45
C ASN A 717 -10.64 4.87 -14.91
N LEU A 718 -11.86 4.70 -15.43
CA LEU A 718 -12.35 3.43 -15.96
C LEU A 718 -11.57 2.96 -17.20
N ASN A 719 -10.82 3.87 -17.83
CA ASN A 719 -9.98 3.58 -18.99
C ASN A 719 -8.52 3.28 -18.60
N ASP A 720 -8.08 3.66 -17.39
CA ASP A 720 -6.74 3.41 -16.88
C ASP A 720 -6.79 3.17 -15.36
N LEU A 721 -6.65 1.91 -14.95
CA LEU A 721 -6.61 1.54 -13.54
C LEU A 721 -5.19 1.61 -12.94
N GLU A 722 -4.16 1.80 -13.77
CA GLU A 722 -2.76 1.90 -13.31
C GLU A 722 -2.47 3.28 -12.68
N THR A 723 -3.25 4.32 -13.02
CA THR A 723 -3.16 5.63 -12.35
C THR A 723 -3.63 5.60 -10.89
N GLY A 724 -4.36 4.55 -10.49
CA GLY A 724 -4.83 4.37 -9.11
C GLY A 724 -6.04 5.21 -8.73
N GLU A 725 -6.25 5.36 -7.41
CA GLU A 725 -7.36 6.09 -6.79
C GLU A 725 -6.96 7.54 -6.47
N GLU A 726 -7.65 8.53 -7.03
CA GLU A 726 -7.47 9.94 -6.70
C GLU A 726 -8.47 10.40 -5.63
N TRP A 727 -7.96 10.78 -4.46
CA TRP A 727 -8.76 11.22 -3.31
C TRP A 727 -9.04 12.73 -3.34
N PHE A 728 -10.30 13.13 -3.07
CA PHE A 728 -10.72 14.53 -3.08
C PHE A 728 -11.86 14.88 -2.11
N GLU A 729 -11.90 16.15 -1.72
CA GLU A 729 -12.94 16.76 -0.89
C GLU A 729 -14.27 16.86 -1.65
N ILE A 730 -15.36 16.32 -1.08
CA ILE A 730 -16.71 16.40 -1.68
C ILE A 730 -17.72 17.26 -0.91
N SER A 731 -17.37 17.73 0.29
CA SER A 731 -18.21 18.64 1.06
C SER A 731 -17.48 19.95 1.34
N GLU A 732 -18.23 21.02 1.58
CA GLU A 732 -17.68 22.17 2.32
C GLU A 732 -17.34 21.72 3.76
N VAL A 733 -16.51 22.49 4.47
CA VAL A 733 -16.26 22.29 5.90
C VAL A 733 -17.53 22.62 6.70
N VAL A 734 -18.16 21.58 7.26
CA VAL A 734 -19.44 21.68 7.97
C VAL A 734 -19.24 21.80 9.48
N GLU A 735 -19.61 22.94 10.07
CA GLU A 735 -19.64 23.10 11.54
C GLU A 735 -20.86 22.38 12.16
N VAL A 736 -20.62 21.58 13.20
CA VAL A 736 -21.62 20.86 14.00
C VAL A 736 -22.35 21.81 14.95
N THR A 737 -23.68 21.84 14.93
CA THR A 737 -24.50 22.66 15.85
C THR A 737 -25.59 21.88 16.59
N GLN A 738 -25.77 20.59 16.29
CA GLN A 738 -26.63 19.65 17.00
C GLN A 738 -25.98 18.26 17.08
N GLU A 739 -26.54 17.39 17.93
CA GLU A 739 -26.23 15.95 17.91
C GLU A 739 -26.39 15.37 16.48
N PRO A 740 -25.45 14.54 16.00
CA PRO A 740 -25.57 13.88 14.70
C PRO A 740 -26.82 13.00 14.62
N GLU A 741 -27.65 13.26 13.62
CA GLU A 741 -28.75 12.37 13.22
C GLU A 741 -28.29 11.62 11.95
N PHE A 742 -28.12 10.30 12.07
CA PHE A 742 -27.78 9.43 10.95
C PHE A 742 -29.04 8.86 10.31
N THR A 743 -29.21 9.07 9.01
CA THR A 743 -30.41 8.69 8.28
C THR A 743 -30.08 7.98 6.98
N LEU A 744 -30.75 6.86 6.75
CA LEU A 744 -30.72 6.14 5.50
C LEU A 744 -31.79 6.73 4.55
N GLU A 745 -31.34 7.55 3.60
CA GLU A 745 -32.20 8.31 2.68
C GLU A 745 -32.01 7.86 1.22
N LEU A 746 -32.99 8.18 0.36
CA LEU A 746 -32.84 8.03 -1.10
C LEU A 746 -31.97 9.17 -1.61
N LEU A 747 -30.89 8.84 -2.33
CA LEU A 747 -30.01 9.83 -2.90
C LEU A 747 -30.61 10.42 -4.17
N GLU A 748 -31.22 11.60 -4.04
CA GLU A 748 -31.60 12.45 -5.18
C GLU A 748 -30.47 13.47 -5.44
N LEU A 749 -29.40 13.00 -6.07
CA LEU A 749 -28.31 13.84 -6.56
C LEU A 749 -28.68 14.50 -7.89
N ALA A 750 -28.17 15.71 -8.12
CA ALA A 750 -28.42 16.47 -9.33
C ALA A 750 -27.14 17.18 -9.80
N ASP A 751 -27.03 17.36 -11.12
CA ASP A 751 -25.90 18.01 -11.77
C ASP A 751 -25.83 19.53 -11.47
N GLU A 752 -24.81 20.22 -11.99
CA GLU A 752 -24.66 21.67 -11.82
C GLU A 752 -25.81 22.49 -12.46
N PHE A 753 -26.55 21.90 -13.40
CA PHE A 753 -27.74 22.48 -14.02
C PHE A 753 -29.04 22.13 -13.28
N GLY A 754 -28.96 21.20 -12.32
CA GLY A 754 -30.06 20.69 -11.52
C GLY A 754 -30.81 19.52 -12.15
N GLU A 755 -30.32 18.85 -13.18
CA GLU A 755 -30.90 17.62 -13.72
C GLU A 755 -30.48 16.40 -12.89
N PRO A 756 -31.31 15.34 -12.75
CA PRO A 756 -30.95 14.15 -11.95
C PRO A 756 -29.77 13.39 -12.54
N VAL A 757 -28.78 13.03 -11.72
CA VAL A 757 -27.67 12.16 -12.16
C VAL A 757 -28.14 10.71 -12.27
N THR A 758 -27.47 9.93 -13.13
CA THR A 758 -27.70 8.48 -13.25
C THR A 758 -26.60 7.74 -12.49
N PHE A 759 -26.98 6.91 -11.52
CA PHE A 759 -26.03 6.05 -10.82
C PHE A 759 -25.66 4.82 -11.66
N GLN A 760 -24.38 4.45 -11.60
CA GLN A 760 -23.83 3.28 -12.27
C GLN A 760 -23.00 2.46 -11.28
N TYR A 761 -22.68 1.21 -11.67
CA TYR A 761 -21.88 0.31 -10.86
C TYR A 761 -20.97 -0.58 -11.71
N VAL A 762 -19.91 -1.06 -11.07
CA VAL A 762 -18.97 -2.08 -11.55
C VAL A 762 -18.65 -3.04 -10.42
N MET A 763 -18.36 -4.31 -10.73
CA MET A 763 -17.56 -5.12 -9.83
C MET A 763 -16.08 -4.90 -10.16
N TYR A 764 -15.29 -4.58 -9.15
CA TYR A 764 -13.84 -4.43 -9.19
C TYR A 764 -13.21 -5.69 -8.61
N GLY A 765 -12.38 -6.37 -9.40
CA GLY A 765 -11.59 -7.51 -8.97
C GLY A 765 -10.10 -7.19 -9.03
N GLU A 766 -9.37 -7.51 -7.97
CA GLU A 766 -7.93 -7.25 -7.82
C GLU A 766 -7.24 -8.58 -7.49
N ASP A 767 -6.08 -8.83 -8.09
CA ASP A 767 -5.19 -9.91 -7.64
C ASP A 767 -4.43 -9.48 -6.38
N ALA A 768 -3.55 -10.33 -5.84
CA ALA A 768 -2.77 -9.95 -4.67
C ALA A 768 -1.72 -8.88 -4.97
N SER A 769 -1.27 -8.80 -6.23
CA SER A 769 -0.20 -7.95 -6.73
C SER A 769 -0.63 -6.51 -7.03
N GLY A 770 -1.93 -6.24 -7.00
CA GLY A 770 -2.54 -4.94 -7.28
C GLY A 770 -3.00 -4.79 -8.74
N ASN A 771 -2.84 -5.81 -9.58
CA ASN A 771 -3.40 -5.78 -10.93
C ASN A 771 -4.92 -5.95 -10.81
N SER A 772 -5.69 -5.06 -11.46
CA SER A 772 -7.13 -4.99 -11.27
C SER A 772 -7.92 -4.95 -12.59
N VAL A 773 -9.19 -5.37 -12.51
CA VAL A 773 -10.12 -5.41 -13.63
C VAL A 773 -11.51 -4.99 -13.18
N LEU A 774 -12.26 -4.38 -14.10
CA LEU A 774 -13.66 -4.04 -13.92
C LEU A 774 -14.57 -4.89 -14.81
N THR A 775 -15.78 -5.14 -14.33
CA THR A 775 -16.89 -5.52 -15.21
C THR A 775 -17.37 -4.34 -16.05
N GLU A 776 -18.16 -4.59 -17.09
CA GLU A 776 -18.79 -3.51 -17.88
C GLU A 776 -19.63 -2.57 -16.99
N LEU A 777 -19.45 -1.27 -17.20
CA LEU A 777 -20.15 -0.21 -16.47
C LEU A 777 -21.67 -0.33 -16.64
N SER A 778 -22.36 -0.60 -15.54
CA SER A 778 -23.76 -1.01 -15.55
C SER A 778 -24.67 0.05 -14.90
N PRO A 779 -25.81 0.42 -15.51
CA PRO A 779 -26.74 1.36 -14.91
C PRO A 779 -27.47 0.72 -13.72
N VAL A 780 -27.66 1.48 -12.65
CA VAL A 780 -28.59 1.12 -11.56
C VAL A 780 -30.02 1.35 -12.05
N ALA A 781 -30.93 0.36 -11.99
CA ALA A 781 -32.27 0.57 -12.53
C ALA A 781 -33.02 1.69 -11.78
N GLY A 782 -33.48 2.68 -12.55
CA GLY A 782 -34.20 3.81 -11.99
C GLY A 782 -35.55 3.40 -11.39
N LEU A 783 -35.84 3.90 -10.19
CA LEU A 783 -37.17 3.87 -9.59
C LEU A 783 -38.14 4.80 -10.34
N ILE A 784 -38.57 4.39 -11.55
CA ILE A 784 -39.56 5.12 -12.33
C ILE A 784 -40.91 5.09 -11.59
N ASP A 785 -41.37 6.25 -11.11
CA ASP A 785 -42.72 6.41 -10.58
C ASP A 785 -43.74 5.99 -11.65
N SER A 786 -44.48 4.92 -11.37
CA SER A 786 -45.35 4.24 -12.32
C SER A 786 -46.67 4.98 -12.54
N THR A 787 -46.61 6.24 -13.00
CA THR A 787 -47.79 7.09 -13.26
C THR A 787 -47.68 8.00 -14.49
N SER A 788 -47.46 7.46 -15.69
CA SER A 788 -48.07 8.02 -16.91
C SER A 788 -48.32 6.98 -18.01
N ASP A 789 -49.30 7.29 -18.87
CA ASP A 789 -49.96 6.34 -19.77
C ASP A 789 -49.12 5.87 -20.98
N SER A 790 -49.55 4.72 -21.49
CA SER A 790 -49.26 4.19 -22.82
C SER A 790 -49.43 5.21 -23.96
N ASP A 791 -48.49 5.25 -24.90
CA ASP A 791 -48.71 4.75 -26.27
C ASP A 791 -47.46 4.89 -27.18
N VAL A 792 -47.51 4.16 -28.30
CA VAL A 792 -46.73 4.31 -29.56
C VAL A 792 -45.63 3.27 -29.84
N ASP A 793 -46.09 2.14 -30.36
CA ASP A 793 -45.74 1.52 -31.65
C ASP A 793 -44.30 1.08 -31.95
N SER A 794 -44.16 -0.25 -32.06
CA SER A 794 -42.99 -0.96 -32.56
C SER A 794 -43.03 -1.15 -34.08
N SER A 795 -42.17 -0.49 -34.86
CA SER A 795 -41.62 -1.04 -36.12
C SER A 795 -40.53 -0.17 -36.76
N GLN A 796 -39.66 -0.82 -37.55
CA GLN A 796 -38.46 -0.26 -38.23
C GLN A 796 -37.30 -0.04 -37.23
N PHE A 797 -36.09 -0.57 -37.43
CA PHE A 797 -35.39 -0.92 -38.68
C PHE A 797 -34.87 -2.37 -38.73
N ALA A 798 -34.63 -2.87 -39.95
CA ALA A 798 -33.87 -4.08 -40.23
C ALA A 798 -33.14 -3.92 -41.58
N GLU A 799 -31.91 -4.47 -41.67
CA GLU A 799 -30.99 -4.45 -42.83
C GLU A 799 -30.42 -3.03 -43.15
N GLU A 800 -29.16 -2.81 -43.57
CA GLU A 800 -28.12 -3.69 -44.15
C GLU A 800 -26.71 -3.41 -43.55
N GLY A 801 -25.76 -4.34 -43.68
CA GLY A 801 -24.34 -4.12 -43.33
C GLY A 801 -23.49 -5.40 -43.45
N SER A 802 -22.76 -5.57 -44.55
CA SER A 802 -22.07 -6.83 -44.90
C SER A 802 -20.63 -6.94 -44.37
N ASN A 803 -20.19 -8.19 -44.10
CA ASN A 803 -18.79 -8.56 -43.87
C ASN A 803 -17.76 -7.84 -44.77
N SER A 804 -16.61 -7.52 -44.18
CA SER A 804 -15.33 -7.49 -44.88
C SER A 804 -14.26 -8.21 -44.04
N GLU A 805 -13.90 -9.44 -44.42
CA GLU A 805 -12.59 -10.00 -44.09
C GLU A 805 -11.53 -9.27 -44.93
N LEU A 806 -10.41 -8.84 -44.31
CA LEU A 806 -9.10 -8.48 -44.88
C LEU A 806 -8.27 -7.87 -43.73
N ALA A 807 -7.05 -8.28 -43.41
CA ALA A 807 -6.30 -9.47 -43.79
C ALA A 807 -5.30 -9.81 -42.66
N GLY A 808 -5.07 -11.09 -42.39
CA GLY A 808 -3.95 -11.48 -41.51
C GLY A 808 -2.64 -11.54 -42.29
N SER A 809 -1.60 -10.85 -41.80
CA SER A 809 -0.21 -11.12 -42.16
C SER A 809 0.42 -12.05 -41.11
N THR A 810 0.34 -13.35 -41.35
CA THR A 810 1.24 -14.30 -40.68
C THR A 810 2.63 -14.17 -41.30
N GLY A 811 3.58 -13.56 -40.61
CA GLY A 811 4.98 -13.59 -41.01
C GLY A 811 5.81 -12.43 -40.47
N ASN A 812 7.01 -12.75 -39.99
CA ASN A 812 8.03 -11.78 -39.59
C ASN A 812 8.71 -11.13 -40.81
N GLU A 813 8.03 -11.09 -41.97
CA GLU A 813 8.57 -10.59 -43.23
C GLU A 813 8.60 -9.05 -43.23
N ILE A 814 9.77 -8.48 -43.48
CA ILE A 814 9.96 -7.03 -43.62
C ILE A 814 10.24 -6.68 -45.09
N THR A 815 9.27 -6.04 -45.73
CA THR A 815 9.43 -5.52 -47.09
C THR A 815 10.21 -4.22 -47.09
N ARG A 816 10.99 -3.97 -48.16
CA ARG A 816 11.71 -2.71 -48.35
C ARG A 816 10.80 -1.49 -48.07
N PRO A 817 11.23 -0.54 -47.22
CA PRO A 817 10.43 0.64 -46.89
C PRO A 817 9.99 1.44 -48.11
N ILE A 818 8.79 2.01 -48.03
CA ILE A 818 8.22 2.86 -49.09
C ILE A 818 7.76 4.15 -48.43
N VAL A 819 8.34 5.28 -48.84
CA VAL A 819 7.85 6.59 -48.42
C VAL A 819 6.55 6.94 -49.13
N LEU A 820 5.52 7.19 -48.32
CA LEU A 820 4.17 7.57 -48.74
C LEU A 820 3.82 8.98 -48.23
N ASP A 821 2.66 9.49 -48.64
CA ASP A 821 2.06 10.64 -47.96
C ASP A 821 1.48 10.17 -46.62
N CYS A 822 1.77 10.85 -45.51
CA CYS A 822 1.32 10.41 -44.16
C CYS A 822 -0.21 10.22 -44.08
N SER A 823 -0.98 10.97 -44.86
CA SER A 823 -2.44 10.82 -44.99
C SER A 823 -2.92 9.48 -45.53
N SER A 824 -2.04 8.67 -46.12
CA SER A 824 -2.36 7.32 -46.60
C SER A 824 -2.27 6.23 -45.52
N LEU A 825 -1.70 6.52 -44.35
CA LEU A 825 -1.49 5.57 -43.25
C LEU A 825 -2.62 5.54 -42.21
N SER A 826 -3.79 6.12 -42.51
CA SER A 826 -4.88 6.26 -41.53
C SER A 826 -5.54 4.95 -41.11
N GLN A 827 -5.25 3.83 -41.80
CA GLN A 827 -5.67 2.48 -41.38
C GLN A 827 -4.64 1.84 -40.45
N GLU A 828 -3.36 2.20 -40.58
CA GLU A 828 -2.23 1.61 -39.89
C GLU A 828 -1.92 2.30 -38.56
N ILE A 829 -2.00 3.65 -38.50
CA ILE A 829 -1.69 4.44 -37.29
C ILE A 829 -2.89 5.25 -36.76
N GLY A 830 -4.09 5.03 -37.32
CA GLY A 830 -5.32 5.73 -36.92
C GLY A 830 -5.52 7.09 -37.58
N THR A 831 -6.76 7.59 -37.52
CA THR A 831 -7.15 8.83 -38.22
C THR A 831 -6.72 10.09 -37.45
N GLU A 832 -6.87 10.11 -36.11
CA GLU A 832 -6.44 11.21 -35.24
C GLU A 832 -4.92 11.44 -35.31
N ALA A 833 -4.10 10.40 -35.23
CA ALA A 833 -2.65 10.52 -35.39
C ALA A 833 -2.27 11.11 -36.76
N VAL A 834 -2.94 10.67 -37.83
CA VAL A 834 -2.78 11.25 -39.17
C VAL A 834 -3.26 12.71 -39.22
N ASN A 835 -4.34 13.07 -38.54
CA ASN A 835 -4.83 14.46 -38.48
C ASN A 835 -3.80 15.37 -37.77
N LEU A 836 -3.24 14.92 -36.64
CA LEU A 836 -2.20 15.62 -35.89
C LEU A 836 -0.88 15.73 -36.67
N LEU A 837 -0.44 14.65 -37.34
CA LEU A 837 0.71 14.69 -38.25
C LEU A 837 0.51 15.76 -39.35
N ASN A 838 -0.68 15.81 -39.97
CA ASN A 838 -0.98 16.85 -40.96
C ASN A 838 -1.06 18.26 -40.36
N GLN A 839 -1.58 18.42 -39.13
CA GLN A 839 -1.61 19.70 -38.39
C GLN A 839 -0.19 20.24 -38.14
N TYR A 840 0.73 19.37 -37.76
CA TYR A 840 2.15 19.68 -37.54
C TYR A 840 3.03 19.51 -38.81
N ASN A 841 2.38 19.51 -39.98
CA ASN A 841 2.99 19.51 -41.32
C ASN A 841 3.95 18.34 -41.63
N TYR A 842 3.75 17.20 -40.96
CA TYR A 842 4.32 15.92 -41.36
C TYR A 842 3.63 15.42 -42.62
N GLN A 843 4.39 15.30 -43.70
CA GLN A 843 3.85 14.93 -45.01
C GLN A 843 4.42 13.63 -45.57
N LYS A 844 5.66 13.26 -45.20
CA LYS A 844 6.30 12.04 -45.68
C LYS A 844 6.48 11.06 -44.53
N CYS A 845 5.90 9.88 -44.69
CA CYS A 845 5.93 8.82 -43.71
C CYS A 845 6.30 7.47 -44.36
N SER A 846 6.91 6.58 -43.58
CA SER A 846 7.11 5.16 -43.93
C SER A 846 6.89 4.31 -42.69
N LEU A 847 6.44 3.07 -42.86
CA LEU A 847 6.26 2.11 -41.77
C LEU A 847 7.27 0.96 -41.94
N VAL A 848 8.11 0.72 -40.93
CA VAL A 848 9.26 -0.19 -40.97
C VAL A 848 9.14 -1.19 -39.82
N GLY A 849 8.79 -2.44 -40.12
CA GLY A 849 8.50 -3.45 -39.07
C GLY A 849 7.31 -3.08 -38.15
N GLY A 850 6.51 -2.09 -38.53
CA GLY A 850 5.46 -1.47 -37.71
C GLY A 850 5.91 -0.24 -36.91
N VAL A 851 7.16 0.21 -37.04
CA VAL A 851 7.65 1.50 -36.51
C VAL A 851 7.46 2.59 -37.57
N LEU A 852 6.83 3.69 -37.20
CA LEU A 852 6.61 4.85 -38.06
C LEU A 852 7.88 5.71 -38.12
N VAL A 853 8.28 6.08 -39.33
CA VAL A 853 9.29 7.10 -39.62
C VAL A 853 8.58 8.26 -40.31
N ALA A 854 8.53 9.44 -39.70
CA ALA A 854 7.73 10.58 -40.18
C ALA A 854 8.50 11.91 -40.21
N ASN A 855 8.41 12.65 -41.32
CA ASN A 855 9.14 13.91 -41.52
C ASN A 855 8.27 15.13 -41.86
N SER A 856 8.58 16.24 -41.19
CA SER A 856 7.91 17.55 -41.28
C SER A 856 8.53 18.46 -42.35
N ASN A 857 7.67 19.19 -43.07
CA ASN A 857 8.03 19.99 -44.25
C ASN A 857 8.53 21.42 -43.96
N ASP A 858 8.42 21.93 -42.74
CA ASP A 858 8.52 23.38 -42.45
C ASP A 858 9.92 23.98 -42.65
N SER A 859 10.98 23.23 -42.39
CA SER A 859 12.32 23.57 -42.92
C SER A 859 13.29 22.39 -42.99
N SER A 860 13.44 21.81 -44.18
CA SER A 860 14.56 20.89 -44.47
C SER A 860 15.90 21.62 -44.35
N PRO A 861 16.84 21.17 -43.48
CA PRO A 861 18.17 21.74 -43.37
C PRO A 861 18.87 21.85 -44.73
N ALA A 862 19.32 23.05 -45.09
CA ALA A 862 20.03 23.36 -46.34
C ALA A 862 19.34 22.92 -47.67
N GLY A 863 18.05 22.59 -47.68
CA GLY A 863 17.31 22.24 -48.90
C GLY A 863 17.48 20.80 -49.38
N LEU A 864 17.71 19.85 -48.47
CA LEU A 864 17.68 18.41 -48.73
C LEU A 864 16.24 17.95 -49.10
N ASP A 865 16.11 16.95 -49.97
CA ASP A 865 14.79 16.38 -50.32
C ASP A 865 14.26 15.52 -49.16
N ILE A 866 13.17 15.98 -48.54
CA ILE A 866 12.50 15.31 -47.42
C ILE A 866 12.07 13.88 -47.76
N THR A 867 11.67 13.61 -49.01
CA THR A 867 11.27 12.26 -49.44
C THR A 867 12.48 11.33 -49.43
N ALA A 868 13.63 11.83 -49.88
CA ALA A 868 14.88 11.09 -49.87
C ALA A 868 15.45 10.91 -48.46
N LEU A 869 15.29 11.90 -47.56
CA LEU A 869 15.66 11.78 -46.14
C LEU A 869 14.80 10.73 -45.41
N THR A 870 13.47 10.80 -45.58
CA THR A 870 12.55 9.80 -45.00
C THR A 870 12.87 8.39 -45.49
N GLN A 871 13.21 8.23 -46.78
CA GLN A 871 13.59 6.94 -47.34
C GLN A 871 14.92 6.44 -46.75
N ARG A 872 15.90 7.32 -46.54
CA ARG A 872 17.19 6.94 -45.94
C ARG A 872 17.07 6.49 -44.50
N GLN A 873 16.33 7.24 -43.68
CA GLN A 873 16.11 6.89 -42.28
C GLN A 873 15.30 5.58 -42.17
N ALA A 874 14.31 5.38 -43.04
CA ALA A 874 13.55 4.14 -43.11
C ALA A 874 14.40 2.95 -43.61
N ASP A 875 15.23 3.12 -44.65
CA ASP A 875 16.15 2.09 -45.16
C ASP A 875 17.21 1.73 -44.09
N LEU A 876 17.72 2.70 -43.31
CA LEU A 876 18.63 2.47 -42.18
C LEU A 876 17.97 1.67 -41.05
N LEU A 877 16.77 2.06 -40.61
CA LEU A 877 16.04 1.33 -39.58
C LEU A 877 15.70 -0.09 -40.05
N ALA A 878 15.30 -0.27 -41.31
CA ALA A 878 15.03 -1.59 -41.87
C ALA A 878 16.27 -2.50 -41.83
N GLU A 879 17.44 -1.95 -42.17
CA GLU A 879 18.71 -2.68 -42.13
C GLU A 879 19.22 -2.94 -40.70
N ILE A 880 18.75 -2.20 -39.68
CA ILE A 880 19.02 -2.52 -38.27
C ILE A 880 18.09 -3.64 -37.77
N LEU A 881 16.84 -3.68 -38.24
CA LEU A 881 15.84 -4.68 -37.83
C LEU A 881 15.93 -6.01 -38.62
N ASP A 882 16.48 -5.99 -39.84
CA ASP A 882 16.93 -7.13 -40.64
C ASP A 882 18.36 -6.85 -41.12
N ASN A 883 19.32 -7.12 -40.23
CA ASN A 883 20.74 -6.85 -40.49
C ASN A 883 21.44 -8.05 -41.15
N ASN A 884 20.75 -9.17 -41.28
CA ASN A 884 21.17 -10.30 -42.11
C ASN A 884 20.75 -10.12 -43.60
N GLN A 885 19.75 -9.26 -43.86
CA GLN A 885 19.15 -8.92 -45.16
C GLN A 885 18.49 -10.12 -45.88
N ASP A 886 17.85 -11.03 -45.16
CA ASP A 886 17.08 -12.13 -45.75
C ASP A 886 15.59 -11.81 -45.98
N GLY A 887 15.15 -10.62 -45.55
CA GLY A 887 13.77 -10.14 -45.66
C GLY A 887 12.91 -10.46 -44.44
N TYR A 888 13.50 -10.89 -43.33
CA TYR A 888 12.81 -11.20 -42.07
C TYR A 888 13.42 -10.42 -40.89
N LEU A 889 12.57 -10.04 -39.94
CA LEU A 889 13.00 -9.34 -38.73
C LEU A 889 13.88 -10.28 -37.88
N ASP A 890 15.11 -9.86 -37.58
CA ASP A 890 16.10 -10.62 -36.80
C ASP A 890 15.60 -10.85 -35.36
N ASP A 891 15.07 -9.81 -34.70
CA ASP A 891 14.54 -9.88 -33.34
C ASP A 891 13.10 -9.36 -33.21
N THR A 892 12.13 -10.26 -33.31
CA THR A 892 10.72 -9.88 -33.13
C THR A 892 10.35 -9.49 -31.71
N GLY A 893 11.11 -9.89 -30.68
CA GLY A 893 10.85 -9.47 -29.31
C GLY A 893 11.10 -7.98 -29.15
N VAL A 894 12.28 -7.54 -29.61
CA VAL A 894 12.66 -6.13 -29.70
C VAL A 894 11.71 -5.35 -30.61
N VAL A 895 11.40 -5.84 -31.82
CA VAL A 895 10.53 -5.09 -32.77
C VAL A 895 9.11 -4.89 -32.24
N ASN A 896 8.52 -5.88 -31.56
CA ASN A 896 7.17 -5.75 -30.99
C ASN A 896 7.05 -4.69 -29.88
N LEU A 897 8.17 -4.30 -29.26
CA LEU A 897 8.25 -3.20 -28.30
C LEU A 897 8.38 -1.83 -28.99
N LEU A 898 9.03 -1.80 -30.16
CA LEU A 898 9.22 -0.57 -30.95
C LEU A 898 7.98 -0.16 -31.77
N GLN A 899 7.11 -1.11 -32.14
CA GLN A 899 5.93 -0.86 -33.00
C GLN A 899 5.08 0.34 -32.54
N THR A 900 4.72 1.22 -33.47
CA THR A 900 4.01 2.48 -33.21
C THR A 900 2.58 2.26 -32.71
N ARG A 901 2.33 2.71 -31.48
CA ARG A 901 1.07 2.74 -30.72
C ARG A 901 1.31 3.60 -29.47
N SER A 902 0.29 3.88 -28.65
CA SER A 902 0.42 4.67 -27.39
C SER A 902 1.59 4.24 -26.47
N THR A 903 1.88 2.94 -26.36
CA THR A 903 3.00 2.39 -25.57
C THR A 903 4.26 2.05 -26.38
N GLY A 904 4.23 2.34 -27.68
CA GLY A 904 5.24 1.98 -28.67
C GLY A 904 6.28 3.06 -28.90
N THR A 905 6.84 3.10 -30.11
CA THR A 905 7.77 4.16 -30.53
C THR A 905 7.54 4.65 -31.95
N TRP A 906 8.05 5.84 -32.26
CA TRP A 906 8.14 6.36 -33.62
C TRP A 906 9.39 7.23 -33.81
N MET A 907 9.98 7.19 -35.01
CA MET A 907 11.06 8.08 -35.40
C MET A 907 10.50 9.32 -36.09
N ASN A 908 11.01 10.49 -35.72
CA ASN A 908 10.66 11.74 -36.38
C ASN A 908 11.89 12.57 -36.73
N MET A 909 11.76 13.46 -37.72
CA MET A 909 12.68 14.60 -37.88
C MET A 909 11.86 15.90 -37.75
N MET A 910 11.97 16.53 -36.59
CA MET A 910 11.32 17.83 -36.34
C MET A 910 12.06 18.93 -37.08
N SER A 911 11.34 19.57 -38.02
CA SER A 911 11.88 20.64 -38.87
C SER A 911 11.72 22.05 -38.29
N SER A 912 11.18 22.13 -37.08
CA SER A 912 10.97 23.33 -36.27
C SER A 912 12.29 23.83 -35.67
N SER A 913 12.54 25.14 -35.72
CA SER A 913 13.59 25.79 -34.92
C SER A 913 13.05 26.37 -33.59
N ASN A 914 11.93 25.84 -33.10
CA ASN A 914 11.21 26.30 -31.92
C ASN A 914 10.97 25.12 -30.97
N GLU A 915 11.82 25.01 -29.94
CA GLU A 915 11.84 23.93 -28.94
C GLU A 915 10.51 23.83 -28.15
N ALA A 916 9.78 24.94 -27.97
CA ALA A 916 8.48 24.91 -27.31
C ALA A 916 7.39 24.21 -28.15
N LEU A 917 7.47 24.32 -29.48
CA LEU A 917 6.59 23.60 -30.40
C LEU A 917 7.05 22.13 -30.56
N GLU A 918 8.35 21.86 -30.37
CA GLU A 918 8.92 20.50 -30.33
C GLU A 918 8.24 19.67 -29.22
N GLY A 919 8.23 20.18 -27.99
CA GLY A 919 7.55 19.52 -26.86
C GLY A 919 6.03 19.38 -27.05
N GLU A 920 5.36 20.38 -27.66
CA GLU A 920 3.93 20.29 -27.98
C GLU A 920 3.64 19.15 -28.98
N ILE A 921 4.47 19.02 -30.03
CA ILE A 921 4.36 17.96 -31.04
C ILE A 921 4.59 16.58 -30.42
N ILE A 922 5.63 16.43 -29.61
CA ILE A 922 5.95 15.17 -28.92
C ILE A 922 4.78 14.76 -28.01
N SER A 923 4.26 15.68 -27.19
CA SER A 923 3.14 15.40 -26.29
C SER A 923 1.89 14.98 -27.05
N ALA A 924 1.47 15.78 -28.04
CA ALA A 924 0.22 15.54 -28.78
C ALA A 924 0.26 14.28 -29.66
N LEU A 925 1.43 13.91 -30.20
CA LEU A 925 1.56 12.69 -31.00
C LEU A 925 1.91 11.46 -30.15
N GLY A 926 2.50 11.64 -28.96
CA GLY A 926 2.93 10.56 -28.08
C GLY A 926 1.79 9.67 -27.60
N GLU A 927 0.62 10.25 -27.32
CA GLU A 927 -0.60 9.51 -26.97
C GLU A 927 -1.01 8.45 -28.01
N TYR A 928 -0.72 8.70 -29.29
CA TYR A 928 -1.14 7.84 -30.40
C TYR A 928 0.00 6.99 -30.97
N LEU A 929 1.21 7.56 -31.06
CA LEU A 929 2.37 6.98 -31.73
C LEU A 929 3.42 6.44 -30.76
N GLY A 930 3.31 6.76 -29.47
CA GLY A 930 4.21 6.33 -28.42
C GLY A 930 5.42 7.24 -28.26
N LYS A 931 6.45 6.73 -27.57
CA LYS A 931 7.67 7.48 -27.27
C LYS A 931 8.40 7.84 -28.56
N ASP A 932 8.81 9.09 -28.68
CA ASP A 932 9.49 9.55 -29.88
C ASP A 932 11.01 9.34 -29.81
N MET A 933 11.64 9.21 -30.97
CA MET A 933 13.07 9.46 -31.14
C MET A 933 13.22 10.51 -32.24
N GLY A 934 13.44 11.76 -31.82
CA GLY A 934 13.35 12.94 -32.66
C GLY A 934 14.70 13.52 -33.06
N VAL A 935 14.99 13.53 -34.37
CA VAL A 935 16.19 14.16 -34.91
C VAL A 935 16.00 15.69 -34.96
N LYS A 936 16.74 16.44 -34.14
CA LYS A 936 16.56 17.89 -34.03
C LYS A 936 17.05 18.66 -35.27
N HIS A 937 16.29 19.70 -35.64
CA HIS A 937 16.62 20.59 -36.77
C HIS A 937 18.02 21.22 -36.67
N SER A 938 18.46 21.55 -35.46
CA SER A 938 19.76 22.17 -35.17
C SER A 938 20.94 21.24 -35.47
N TRP A 939 20.84 19.96 -35.12
CA TRP A 939 21.87 18.93 -35.34
C TRP A 939 22.12 18.72 -36.83
N LEU A 940 21.04 18.47 -37.58
CA LEU A 940 21.10 18.31 -39.04
C LEU A 940 21.60 19.58 -39.76
N SER A 941 21.24 20.76 -39.24
CA SER A 941 21.73 22.04 -39.76
C SER A 941 23.23 22.21 -39.56
N ALA A 942 23.78 21.85 -38.39
CA ALA A 942 25.20 21.86 -38.12
C ALA A 942 25.96 20.83 -38.99
N ALA A 943 25.48 19.58 -39.03
CA ALA A 943 26.04 18.50 -39.83
C ALA A 943 26.10 18.83 -41.33
N SER A 944 25.02 19.40 -41.87
CA SER A 944 24.96 19.84 -43.27
C SER A 944 25.91 21.00 -43.61
N GLY A 945 26.34 21.78 -42.61
CA GLY A 945 27.23 22.93 -42.73
C GLY A 945 28.72 22.58 -42.66
N ASP A 946 29.13 21.79 -41.66
CA ASP A 946 30.55 21.51 -41.38
C ASP A 946 31.08 20.21 -42.02
N ALA A 947 30.24 19.18 -42.18
CA ALA A 947 30.64 17.86 -42.71
C ALA A 947 30.00 17.50 -44.07
N GLY A 948 28.87 18.13 -44.43
CA GLY A 948 28.14 17.85 -45.66
C GLY A 948 27.31 16.56 -45.56
N VAL A 949 27.15 15.83 -46.67
CA VAL A 949 26.25 14.66 -46.75
C VAL A 949 26.62 13.58 -45.72
N ASN A 950 27.91 13.40 -45.41
CA ASN A 950 28.34 12.35 -44.49
C ASN A 950 27.87 12.59 -43.04
N GLY A 951 27.89 13.84 -42.55
CA GLY A 951 27.44 14.14 -41.18
C GLY A 951 25.92 14.00 -41.01
N VAL A 952 25.13 14.14 -42.08
CA VAL A 952 23.68 13.89 -42.02
C VAL A 952 23.40 12.39 -41.88
N GLU A 953 24.19 11.53 -42.51
CA GLU A 953 24.07 10.08 -42.35
C GLU A 953 24.54 9.59 -40.97
N GLU A 954 25.50 10.28 -40.35
CA GLU A 954 26.01 10.00 -39.01
C GLU A 954 24.90 10.19 -37.97
N VAL A 955 24.26 11.38 -37.95
CA VAL A 955 23.13 11.71 -37.07
C VAL A 955 21.91 10.78 -37.30
N LEU A 956 21.61 10.40 -38.55
CA LEU A 956 20.48 9.49 -38.82
C LEU A 956 20.73 8.05 -38.33
N LEU A 957 21.99 7.62 -38.27
CA LEU A 957 22.39 6.30 -37.79
C LEU A 957 22.38 6.26 -36.25
N GLU A 958 22.92 7.29 -35.61
CA GLU A 958 22.94 7.50 -34.16
C GLU A 958 21.54 7.38 -33.56
N GLU A 959 20.59 8.19 -34.06
CA GLU A 959 19.20 8.21 -33.59
C GLU A 959 18.45 6.89 -33.85
N ALA A 960 18.78 6.16 -34.93
CA ALA A 960 18.20 4.84 -35.19
C ALA A 960 18.71 3.78 -34.20
N ILE A 961 19.98 3.85 -33.81
CA ILE A 961 20.57 3.02 -32.75
C ILE A 961 19.98 3.39 -31.39
N HIS A 962 19.76 4.69 -31.12
CA HIS A 962 19.15 5.18 -29.87
C HIS A 962 17.73 4.64 -29.69
N LEU A 963 16.86 4.72 -30.70
CA LEU A 963 15.51 4.13 -30.64
C LEU A 963 15.56 2.61 -30.41
N TRP A 964 16.34 1.91 -31.24
CA TRP A 964 16.48 0.45 -31.20
C TRP A 964 16.96 -0.04 -29.83
N HIS A 965 17.88 0.69 -29.20
CA HIS A 965 18.40 0.34 -27.89
C HIS A 965 17.50 0.79 -26.73
N HIS A 966 17.20 2.09 -26.60
CA HIS A 966 16.54 2.67 -25.42
C HIS A 966 15.11 2.16 -25.19
N TYR A 967 14.43 1.73 -26.24
CA TYR A 967 13.06 1.24 -26.14
C TYR A 967 12.94 -0.25 -26.48
N GLY A 968 13.87 -0.79 -27.26
CA GLY A 968 13.95 -2.19 -27.64
C GLY A 968 14.80 -3.03 -26.69
N TYR A 969 16.13 -2.88 -26.74
CA TYR A 969 17.07 -3.77 -26.02
C TYR A 969 17.09 -3.57 -24.50
N THR A 970 16.95 -2.35 -24.00
CA THR A 970 16.80 -2.07 -22.56
C THR A 970 15.60 -2.82 -21.97
N SER A 971 14.48 -2.86 -22.72
CA SER A 971 13.21 -3.48 -22.34
C SER A 971 13.24 -5.01 -22.51
N ALA A 972 13.79 -5.51 -23.62
CA ALA A 972 13.84 -6.95 -23.91
C ALA A 972 14.94 -7.69 -23.14
N TYR A 973 16.05 -7.01 -22.83
CA TYR A 973 17.27 -7.62 -22.27
C TYR A 973 17.92 -6.73 -21.19
N PRO A 974 17.18 -6.35 -20.12
CA PRO A 974 17.62 -5.33 -19.15
C PRO A 974 18.96 -5.65 -18.48
N ASP A 975 19.20 -6.90 -18.07
CA ASP A 975 20.45 -7.33 -17.42
C ASP A 975 21.71 -7.09 -18.28
N GLN A 976 21.56 -7.00 -19.60
CA GLN A 976 22.68 -6.84 -20.53
C GLN A 976 22.80 -5.41 -21.05
N PHE A 977 21.67 -4.74 -21.29
CA PHE A 977 21.62 -3.47 -22.02
C PHE A 977 20.91 -2.33 -21.29
N SER A 978 20.24 -2.54 -20.14
CA SER A 978 19.57 -1.46 -19.41
C SER A 978 20.55 -0.36 -18.97
N ALA A 979 20.10 0.89 -19.03
CA ALA A 979 20.84 2.02 -18.49
C ALA A 979 19.85 3.08 -18.00
N SER A 980 19.40 2.96 -16.74
CA SER A 980 18.46 3.93 -16.16
C SER A 980 19.18 5.12 -15.53
N SER A 981 18.58 6.30 -15.65
CA SER A 981 19.04 7.60 -15.14
C SER A 981 18.65 7.88 -13.69
N THR A 982 17.98 6.94 -13.01
CA THR A 982 17.43 7.12 -11.66
C THR A 982 18.53 7.41 -10.63
N GLY A 983 18.67 8.69 -10.28
CA GLY A 983 19.63 9.21 -9.30
C GLY A 983 20.83 9.99 -9.88
N CYS A 984 20.86 10.26 -11.18
CA CYS A 984 21.97 10.97 -11.83
C CYS A 984 21.58 12.41 -12.22
N GLY A 985 22.00 13.38 -11.42
CA GLY A 985 21.92 14.81 -11.78
C GLY A 985 23.14 15.27 -12.58
N GLU A 986 23.01 16.41 -13.27
CA GLU A 986 24.06 16.99 -14.13
C GLU A 986 25.40 17.26 -13.41
N GLU A 987 25.40 17.40 -12.08
CA GLU A 987 26.60 17.65 -11.28
C GLU A 987 27.07 16.44 -10.46
N THR A 988 28.11 15.77 -10.98
CA THR A 988 29.05 14.82 -10.35
C THR A 988 28.70 13.32 -10.36
N SER A 989 29.62 12.55 -10.96
CA SER A 989 29.55 11.10 -11.19
C SER A 989 29.79 10.21 -9.95
N VAL A 990 29.54 10.70 -8.73
CA VAL A 990 29.85 10.01 -7.46
C VAL A 990 28.55 9.64 -6.75
N GLY A 991 27.80 8.71 -7.34
CA GLY A 991 26.50 8.25 -6.83
C GLY A 991 25.70 7.42 -7.84
N CYS A 992 25.92 7.67 -9.14
CA CYS A 992 25.29 6.93 -10.23
C CYS A 992 25.48 5.42 -10.14
N ASN A 993 24.40 4.65 -10.34
CA ASN A 993 24.40 3.20 -10.27
C ASN A 993 24.78 2.57 -11.62
N TRP A 994 26.08 2.50 -11.89
CA TRP A 994 26.64 1.83 -13.07
C TRP A 994 26.64 0.29 -12.99
N ASN A 995 25.88 -0.31 -12.06
CA ASN A 995 25.90 -1.76 -11.81
C ASN A 995 24.62 -2.48 -12.25
N GLN A 996 23.78 -1.84 -13.08
CA GLN A 996 22.49 -2.38 -13.52
C GLN A 996 22.59 -3.41 -14.63
N SER A 997 23.55 -3.25 -15.53
CA SER A 997 23.68 -4.09 -16.74
C SER A 997 25.13 -4.36 -17.10
N THR A 998 25.35 -5.39 -17.92
CA THR A 998 26.68 -5.66 -18.48
C THR A 998 27.26 -4.45 -19.23
N LEU A 999 26.43 -3.77 -20.02
CA LEU A 999 26.84 -2.56 -20.73
C LEU A 999 27.24 -1.43 -19.77
N THR A 1000 26.38 -1.03 -18.83
CA THR A 1000 26.67 0.08 -17.90
C THR A 1000 27.92 -0.18 -17.04
N ARG A 1001 28.11 -1.43 -16.59
CA ARG A 1001 29.31 -1.86 -15.84
C ARG A 1001 30.58 -1.70 -16.68
N LEU A 1002 30.53 -2.08 -17.95
CA LEU A 1002 31.66 -1.94 -18.87
C LEU A 1002 31.93 -0.47 -19.25
N THR A 1003 30.89 0.31 -19.52
CA THR A 1003 30.99 1.76 -19.78
C THR A 1003 31.73 2.45 -18.63
N TRP A 1004 31.35 2.14 -17.39
CA TRP A 1004 32.01 2.65 -16.20
C TRP A 1004 33.47 2.21 -16.08
N GLU A 1005 33.80 0.93 -16.32
CA GLU A 1005 35.21 0.49 -16.34
C GLU A 1005 36.04 1.21 -17.42
N ALA A 1006 35.46 1.47 -18.60
CA ALA A 1006 36.13 2.13 -19.72
C ALA A 1006 36.28 3.67 -19.53
N MET A 1007 35.46 4.28 -18.66
CA MET A 1007 35.56 5.69 -18.24
C MET A 1007 36.40 5.86 -16.97
N ALA A 1008 36.41 4.88 -16.07
CA ALA A 1008 37.09 4.93 -14.78
C ALA A 1008 38.62 4.82 -14.93
N GLY A 1009 39.34 5.46 -13.99
CA GLY A 1009 40.78 5.69 -14.07
C GLY A 1009 41.72 4.47 -14.01
N GLU A 1010 41.20 3.24 -14.07
CA GLU A 1010 42.03 2.03 -14.19
C GLU A 1010 42.39 1.71 -15.65
N TYR A 1011 41.46 1.92 -16.60
CA TYR A 1011 41.68 1.64 -18.03
C TYR A 1011 40.93 2.63 -18.96
N PRO A 1012 41.23 3.94 -18.95
CA PRO A 1012 40.54 4.90 -19.81
C PRO A 1012 40.92 4.71 -21.29
N TRP A 1013 39.99 4.15 -22.07
CA TRP A 1013 40.05 4.09 -23.55
C TRP A 1013 38.76 4.56 -24.21
N TYR A 1014 37.71 4.81 -23.44
CA TYR A 1014 36.49 5.47 -23.89
C TYR A 1014 36.32 6.83 -23.20
N ARG A 1015 35.75 7.78 -23.94
CA ARG A 1015 35.36 9.12 -23.49
C ARG A 1015 34.13 9.51 -24.30
N HIS A 1016 33.13 10.06 -23.64
CA HIS A 1016 31.94 10.58 -24.31
C HIS A 1016 32.32 11.72 -25.27
N PRO A 1017 31.87 11.71 -26.55
CA PRO A 1017 32.40 12.57 -27.63
C PRO A 1017 32.44 14.07 -27.34
N GLU A 1018 31.49 14.59 -26.57
CA GLU A 1018 31.40 16.02 -26.21
C GLU A 1018 32.53 16.55 -25.30
N ASN A 1019 33.33 15.66 -24.69
CA ASN A 1019 34.27 16.03 -23.63
C ASN A 1019 35.70 16.29 -24.14
N THR A 1020 36.15 17.54 -24.02
CA THR A 1020 37.39 18.02 -24.65
C THR A 1020 38.68 17.80 -23.84
N GLU A 1021 38.63 17.66 -22.51
CA GLU A 1021 39.78 17.33 -21.65
C GLU A 1021 39.37 16.43 -20.46
N ALA A 1022 40.27 15.56 -19.99
CA ALA A 1022 40.05 14.68 -18.83
C ALA A 1022 40.64 15.28 -17.54
N VAL A 1023 39.83 15.42 -16.48
CA VAL A 1023 40.25 16.07 -15.22
C VAL A 1023 40.21 15.09 -14.04
N ASN A 1024 41.37 14.65 -13.55
CA ASN A 1024 41.50 13.78 -12.35
C ASN A 1024 40.67 12.46 -12.37
N GLY A 1025 40.33 11.93 -13.54
CA GLY A 1025 39.47 10.74 -13.65
C GLY A 1025 37.98 11.02 -13.41
N VAL A 1026 37.57 12.29 -13.40
CA VAL A 1026 36.18 12.74 -13.50
C VAL A 1026 36.05 13.49 -14.82
N ILE A 1027 35.17 12.99 -15.68
CA ILE A 1027 34.84 13.67 -16.95
C ILE A 1027 33.74 14.70 -16.63
N THR A 1028 33.88 15.93 -17.12
CA THR A 1028 32.95 17.04 -16.86
C THR A 1028 32.34 17.53 -18.17
N GLY A 1029 31.06 17.22 -18.38
CA GLY A 1029 30.25 17.63 -19.53
C GLY A 1029 28.76 17.38 -19.22
N THR A 1030 27.89 17.76 -20.16
CA THR A 1030 26.42 17.72 -20.03
C THR A 1030 25.84 16.30 -19.92
N CYS A 1031 26.53 15.31 -20.47
CA CYS A 1031 26.05 13.93 -20.55
C CYS A 1031 26.91 12.97 -19.68
N VAL A 1032 26.78 13.11 -18.34
CA VAL A 1032 27.43 12.23 -17.35
C VAL A 1032 26.52 11.11 -16.82
N ASP A 1033 25.30 11.01 -17.36
CA ASP A 1033 24.31 9.99 -17.00
C ASP A 1033 24.67 8.60 -17.56
N PRO A 1034 24.47 7.50 -16.80
CA PRO A 1034 24.67 6.14 -17.29
C PRO A 1034 23.93 5.78 -18.57
N SER A 1035 22.73 6.31 -18.81
CA SER A 1035 21.95 6.13 -20.03
C SER A 1035 22.71 6.61 -21.26
N CYS A 1036 22.90 7.94 -21.36
CA CYS A 1036 23.58 8.60 -22.46
C CYS A 1036 25.03 8.12 -22.63
N ALA A 1037 25.79 7.96 -21.55
CA ALA A 1037 27.16 7.49 -21.64
C ALA A 1037 27.28 6.05 -22.17
N SER A 1038 26.31 5.18 -21.87
CA SER A 1038 26.34 3.76 -22.25
C SER A 1038 25.82 3.49 -23.65
N ILE A 1039 24.82 4.24 -24.11
CA ILE A 1039 24.36 4.13 -25.51
C ILE A 1039 25.47 4.60 -26.47
N GLU A 1040 26.11 5.74 -26.18
CA GLU A 1040 27.26 6.25 -26.92
C GLU A 1040 28.43 5.26 -26.92
N PHE A 1041 28.68 4.63 -25.77
CA PHE A 1041 29.71 3.60 -25.67
C PHE A 1041 29.38 2.37 -26.52
N LEU A 1042 28.12 1.88 -26.48
CA LEU A 1042 27.66 0.77 -27.30
C LEU A 1042 27.73 1.11 -28.79
N MET A 1043 27.33 2.31 -29.19
CA MET A 1043 27.40 2.76 -30.59
C MET A 1043 28.85 2.72 -31.09
N ASN A 1044 29.77 3.37 -30.38
CA ASN A 1044 31.19 3.34 -30.70
C ASN A 1044 31.75 1.90 -30.74
N LEU A 1045 31.31 1.05 -29.81
CA LEU A 1045 31.67 -0.35 -29.76
C LEU A 1045 31.17 -1.11 -31.00
N LEU A 1046 29.88 -0.98 -31.37
CA LEU A 1046 29.30 -1.63 -32.53
C LEU A 1046 29.91 -1.14 -33.85
N VAL A 1047 30.09 0.17 -34.01
CA VAL A 1047 30.69 0.80 -35.20
C VAL A 1047 32.08 0.24 -35.49
N GLU A 1048 32.98 0.26 -34.50
CA GLU A 1048 34.37 -0.16 -34.68
C GLU A 1048 34.53 -1.69 -34.66
N TYR A 1049 33.66 -2.42 -33.96
CA TYR A 1049 33.68 -3.88 -33.88
C TYR A 1049 33.09 -4.56 -35.12
N ARG A 1050 32.09 -3.94 -35.77
CA ARG A 1050 31.40 -4.45 -36.96
C ARG A 1050 31.81 -3.77 -38.28
N GLU A 1051 32.80 -2.88 -38.21
CA GLU A 1051 33.31 -2.10 -39.36
C GLU A 1051 32.21 -1.27 -40.07
N ILE A 1052 31.31 -0.65 -39.31
CA ILE A 1052 30.31 0.28 -39.84
C ILE A 1052 31.06 1.54 -40.31
N LYS A 1053 31.12 1.75 -41.62
CA LYS A 1053 31.91 2.83 -42.21
C LYS A 1053 31.21 4.17 -42.08
N ASP A 1054 32.00 5.24 -42.12
CA ASP A 1054 31.55 6.64 -42.16
C ASP A 1054 30.75 7.08 -40.91
N HIS A 1055 31.21 6.66 -39.72
CA HIS A 1055 30.93 7.26 -38.41
C HIS A 1055 32.29 7.43 -37.70
N ALA A 1056 32.57 8.58 -37.10
CA ALA A 1056 33.82 8.85 -36.39
C ALA A 1056 33.64 8.64 -34.88
N SER A 1057 34.51 7.86 -34.25
CA SER A 1057 34.34 7.46 -32.84
C SER A 1057 34.61 8.56 -31.78
N GLY A 1058 34.63 9.83 -32.19
CA GLY A 1058 34.79 11.04 -31.36
C GLY A 1058 36.13 11.20 -30.60
N ASN A 1059 36.86 10.12 -30.38
CA ASN A 1059 37.93 10.00 -29.40
C ASN A 1059 39.14 9.27 -29.99
N ASP A 1060 40.26 9.99 -30.17
CA ASP A 1060 41.55 9.46 -30.66
C ASP A 1060 42.12 8.28 -29.83
N GLU A 1061 41.60 8.03 -28.62
CA GLU A 1061 42.01 6.93 -27.74
C GLU A 1061 41.15 5.66 -27.88
N PHE A 1062 40.02 5.71 -28.62
CA PHE A 1062 39.14 4.55 -28.79
C PHE A 1062 39.74 3.51 -29.78
N PRO A 1063 39.52 2.19 -29.59
CA PRO A 1063 40.14 1.17 -30.44
C PRO A 1063 39.53 1.10 -31.86
N SER A 1064 40.21 1.69 -32.84
CA SER A 1064 39.69 1.85 -34.23
C SER A 1064 39.85 0.65 -35.18
N THR A 1065 39.79 -0.59 -34.64
CA THR A 1065 39.74 -1.83 -35.44
C THR A 1065 39.07 -2.96 -34.64
N PRO A 1066 38.37 -3.91 -35.29
CA PRO A 1066 37.75 -5.05 -34.59
C PRO A 1066 38.71 -5.85 -33.71
N GLU A 1067 39.95 -6.11 -34.17
CA GLU A 1067 40.96 -6.80 -33.34
C GLU A 1067 41.42 -5.97 -32.14
N ALA A 1068 41.48 -4.63 -32.25
CA ALA A 1068 41.83 -3.77 -31.13
C ALA A 1068 40.68 -3.71 -30.10
N VAL A 1069 39.42 -3.63 -30.55
CA VAL A 1069 38.23 -3.73 -29.68
C VAL A 1069 38.21 -5.09 -28.96
N LYS A 1070 38.33 -6.21 -29.70
CA LYS A 1070 38.42 -7.57 -29.11
C LYS A 1070 39.53 -7.68 -28.06
N THR A 1071 40.71 -7.11 -28.36
CA THR A 1071 41.84 -7.10 -27.43
C THR A 1071 41.51 -6.33 -26.15
N LYS A 1072 40.89 -5.16 -26.27
CA LYS A 1072 40.51 -4.28 -25.15
C LYS A 1072 39.40 -4.86 -24.29
N LEU A 1073 38.34 -5.39 -24.89
CA LEU A 1073 37.31 -6.15 -24.19
C LEU A 1073 37.89 -7.38 -23.46
N SER A 1074 38.90 -8.04 -24.03
CA SER A 1074 39.54 -9.19 -23.38
C SER A 1074 40.40 -8.84 -22.16
N GLU A 1075 40.69 -7.55 -21.89
CA GLU A 1075 41.53 -7.13 -20.75
C GLU A 1075 40.81 -7.20 -19.39
N THR A 1076 39.47 -7.13 -19.35
CA THR A 1076 38.67 -7.21 -18.11
C THR A 1076 37.64 -8.35 -18.15
N ALA A 1077 37.14 -8.77 -16.99
CA ALA A 1077 36.15 -9.86 -16.91
C ALA A 1077 34.81 -9.45 -17.55
N ILE A 1078 34.34 -8.23 -17.25
CA ILE A 1078 33.11 -7.69 -17.82
C ILE A 1078 33.23 -7.41 -19.33
N GLY A 1079 34.42 -7.05 -19.81
CA GLY A 1079 34.66 -6.95 -21.25
C GLY A 1079 34.56 -8.31 -21.96
N GLN A 1080 34.94 -9.42 -21.32
CA GLN A 1080 34.73 -10.78 -21.85
C GLN A 1080 33.26 -11.21 -21.80
N GLU A 1081 32.50 -10.78 -20.78
CA GLU A 1081 31.03 -10.92 -20.74
C GLU A 1081 30.39 -10.17 -21.92
N MET A 1082 30.74 -8.89 -22.13
CA MET A 1082 30.23 -8.09 -23.26
C MET A 1082 30.65 -8.65 -24.63
N LEU A 1083 31.88 -9.14 -24.78
CA LEU A 1083 32.34 -9.78 -26.01
C LEU A 1083 31.52 -11.03 -26.33
N THR A 1084 31.09 -11.78 -25.29
CA THR A 1084 30.19 -12.94 -25.46
C THR A 1084 28.81 -12.48 -25.92
N ILE A 1085 28.23 -11.45 -25.29
CA ILE A 1085 26.93 -10.87 -25.66
C ILE A 1085 26.94 -10.36 -27.11
N LEU A 1086 28.01 -9.66 -27.53
CA LEU A 1086 28.17 -9.18 -28.90
C LEU A 1086 28.31 -10.32 -29.93
N GLU A 1087 28.80 -11.50 -29.55
CA GLU A 1087 28.95 -12.66 -30.44
C GLU A 1087 27.80 -13.68 -30.34
N ASP A 1088 26.89 -13.55 -29.37
CA ASP A 1088 25.77 -14.48 -29.16
C ASP A 1088 24.57 -14.13 -30.05
N SER A 1089 24.18 -15.09 -30.89
CA SER A 1089 23.01 -15.01 -31.77
C SER A 1089 21.68 -14.85 -31.02
N VAL A 1090 21.60 -15.14 -29.71
CA VAL A 1090 20.36 -14.93 -28.93
C VAL A 1090 19.97 -13.46 -28.87
N TYR A 1091 20.95 -12.55 -28.91
CA TYR A 1091 20.71 -11.10 -28.82
C TYR A 1091 20.64 -10.42 -30.19
N ASN A 1092 20.72 -11.13 -31.32
CA ASN A 1092 20.49 -10.58 -32.67
C ASN A 1092 21.17 -9.22 -33.00
N GLN A 1093 22.27 -8.90 -32.32
CA GLN A 1093 23.00 -7.64 -32.47
C GLN A 1093 23.62 -7.54 -33.88
N LEU A 1094 23.90 -6.31 -34.34
CA LEU A 1094 24.47 -6.05 -35.67
C LEU A 1094 25.63 -7.02 -35.96
N LEU A 1095 25.49 -7.84 -37.01
CA LEU A 1095 26.38 -8.93 -37.38
C LEU A 1095 27.45 -8.47 -38.38
N ASN A 1096 27.06 -7.59 -39.31
CA ASN A 1096 27.90 -7.06 -40.38
C ASN A 1096 27.85 -5.52 -40.39
N GLY A 1097 28.79 -4.88 -41.10
CA GLY A 1097 28.74 -3.44 -41.32
C GLY A 1097 27.61 -3.03 -42.28
N LEU A 1098 26.85 -2.00 -41.91
CA LEU A 1098 25.69 -1.51 -42.67
C LEU A 1098 26.08 -1.05 -44.09
N THR A 1099 25.32 -1.54 -45.07
CA THR A 1099 25.38 -1.18 -46.49
C THR A 1099 24.64 0.12 -46.82
N ARG A 1100 23.75 0.57 -45.91
CA ARG A 1100 22.89 1.76 -46.02
C ARG A 1100 21.98 1.73 -47.27
N ASN A 1101 21.58 0.54 -47.70
CA ASN A 1101 20.84 0.28 -48.94
C ASN A 1101 19.99 -1.01 -48.82
N TYR A 1102 18.93 -0.96 -48.04
CA TYR A 1102 17.87 -1.97 -47.98
C TYR A 1102 17.00 -1.96 -49.27
#